data_AF-A0A060WW17-F1
#
_entry.id   AF-A0A060WW17-F1
#
_cell.length_a   1.000
_cell.length_b   1.000
_cell.length_c   1.000
_cell.angle_alpha   90.00
_cell.angle_beta   90.00
_cell.angle_gamma   90.00
#
_symmetry.space_group_name_H-M   'P 1'
#
loop_
_entity.id
_entity.type
_entity.pdbx_description
1 polymer ?
#
loop_
_entity_poly.entity_id
_entity_poly.type
_entity_poly.pdbx_seq_one_letter_code
_entity_poly.pdbx_strand_id
1 'polypeptide(L)'
;MKIRLSLAAAAFLAVLLSSVEAQVEPPSDLRFKILNENTVQMTWKAPLTRIEGFRIQVASDTDKPTKDLTLPATATKTSITDLTPDMDYVVTIISYSGSEESLPTSGQLTIQSSGTAQGGPRKPQVTDSVKCSYSAIADLVFLVDGSWNVGRDFKYIRSFISAMAGAFEIGEDKTRVGVVQYHTDTRTELNLNQHMKRGELLRAINTLPYMGGNTMTGEAMDYLLKNTFTEANGARKGFPKVAMIITDGKSQDPVEAIAKKLKNMGVEIFTLGIKGADDEELKQMASTPYRMHVYKVLNFDLIKDVQKELITNVCSGVDDQLNSLVSGEEVIEPASNLQVVEVASKSMRVTWDASFGDVSGYKIQLIPMMAGSKRQELYVSPGQTSATVTGLSPDTEYQISLFALKGLTPSEPIMAMEKTEPVKVSLECSLGVDVQADVVILVDGSYSIGLSNFAKVRSFLEVLVNSFDIGPDKIQISLVQYSRDAHTEFYLNTHRDLSAVVKAVRTFPYRGGSTNTGRAMTYVREKVFLANRGSRPNVPRVTILITDGKSSDSFKDPATKLKKADVEIFAVGVKDAVRSELEAIANEPVETHVYTVEDFDAFQRISKELTQSICLRIEQELLNIKKRSLLPPRSLTFSEVATRSFRATWETDVFNVLSYLIQFRPAADTNGDFVSMSVPGDTLTALLPHLTPVTLYEVNVFAQYAQGDSFPLNGFETTLDEQGTVSNLRVSEETTDSFLVSWAPAPGAVVRYRLTYEPVRGDSARLETVTVGQETTIVLPELNPLTTYRVTVAAEYQLGTGGEMQIDGTTKEGQGSPRDLRVFDETMSTMKLSWAAAPGRVLQYRINFLPSAGGERKEVSVKGENTNVLLKNLQPGTEYDLAVSARYSSGLGDPLKGKGTTLEELGSPRDLVTSDVTDTSFAASWTAALGNVKMYSIRWKSMYSDESGEKMVPGDVTNTVLEGLTPETLYQVSVLASYGRGDGSPLTGQETTDVSAAAEALTVSDETERSMKVKWMAAPGKVINYRVTYTPTAGGKEMVARVPGTSTSTVLKRLTPMTTYGIKVHPIYKRGEGKARQGVGTTLSPYKAPRNLQTSEPGKNSFRVSWDPAPGDVRGYKVTFHPSGNDIDLGELLVGPYDNTVVLEELRAGTKYSVTVFGMFDGGHSAALAGEEKTTLSDAPDVPLESWNGKTLQYHNITDYNTHMSRLRLGPK
;
A
#
# COMPACT_ATOMS: atom_id res chain seq x y z
N MET A 1 5.34 -39.85 -50.08
CA MET A 1 6.63 -40.46 -50.53
C MET A 1 7.58 -39.33 -50.94
N LYS A 2 8.76 -39.26 -50.29
CA LYS A 2 10.08 -38.67 -50.63
C LYS A 2 10.20 -37.48 -51.64
N ILE A 3 11.07 -36.46 -51.51
CA ILE A 3 11.83 -35.76 -50.44
C ILE A 3 12.73 -34.68 -51.13
N ARG A 4 12.92 -33.52 -50.47
CA ARG A 4 14.06 -32.53 -50.49
C ARG A 4 14.21 -31.42 -51.55
N LEU A 5 14.04 -30.18 -51.05
CA LEU A 5 15.01 -29.08 -50.80
C LEU A 5 16.22 -28.77 -51.73
N SER A 6 16.30 -27.46 -52.03
CA SER A 6 17.39 -26.46 -51.78
C SER A 6 18.39 -26.04 -52.88
N LEU A 7 18.37 -24.71 -53.13
CA LEU A 7 19.48 -23.74 -53.25
C LEU A 7 20.64 -23.98 -54.23
N ALA A 8 20.90 -23.01 -55.13
CA ALA A 8 22.07 -22.12 -55.10
C ALA A 8 22.34 -21.40 -56.46
N ALA A 9 22.53 -20.07 -56.35
CA ALA A 9 23.64 -19.27 -56.88
C ALA A 9 23.89 -19.02 -58.39
N ALA A 10 24.60 -17.90 -58.58
CA ALA A 10 25.30 -17.36 -59.76
C ALA A 10 24.46 -16.49 -60.70
N ALA A 11 24.89 -15.32 -61.15
CA ALA A 11 26.08 -14.49 -60.93
C ALA A 11 25.83 -13.16 -61.67
N PHE A 12 26.50 -12.06 -61.30
CA PHE A 12 27.42 -11.36 -62.21
C PHE A 12 28.16 -10.20 -61.52
N LEU A 13 29.49 -10.29 -61.62
CA LEU A 13 30.52 -9.23 -61.63
C LEU A 13 30.10 -8.01 -62.47
N ALA A 14 30.68 -6.81 -62.44
CA ALA A 14 31.72 -6.09 -61.69
C ALA A 14 31.77 -4.67 -62.35
N VAL A 15 32.52 -3.71 -61.78
CA VAL A 15 33.50 -2.81 -62.46
C VAL A 15 33.62 -1.41 -61.78
N LEU A 16 34.81 -1.20 -61.21
CA LEU A 16 35.69 -0.01 -61.11
C LEU A 16 35.22 1.31 -60.48
N LEU A 17 36.01 1.79 -59.51
CA LEU A 17 36.86 2.99 -59.65
C LEU A 17 37.96 3.05 -58.55
N SER A 18 38.99 3.82 -58.87
CA SER A 18 40.39 3.80 -58.42
C SER A 18 40.73 4.61 -57.14
N SER A 19 41.99 4.43 -56.70
CA SER A 19 42.78 5.14 -55.67
C SER A 19 42.74 4.55 -54.26
N VAL A 20 43.76 3.77 -53.91
CA VAL A 20 44.27 3.73 -52.53
C VAL A 20 45.79 3.53 -52.64
N GLU A 21 46.55 4.44 -52.02
CA GLU A 21 47.97 4.24 -51.71
C GLU A 21 48.19 2.84 -51.12
N ALA A 22 49.39 2.28 -51.27
CA ALA A 22 49.72 0.95 -50.73
C ALA A 22 49.68 0.97 -49.19
N GLN A 23 48.48 0.88 -48.64
CA GLN A 23 48.23 0.99 -47.21
C GLN A 23 48.76 -0.27 -46.55
N VAL A 24 49.75 -0.11 -45.65
CA VAL A 24 50.29 -1.21 -44.84
C VAL A 24 49.13 -1.94 -44.16
N GLU A 25 48.96 -3.24 -44.43
CA GLU A 25 47.83 -3.99 -43.89
C GLU A 25 47.99 -4.21 -42.38
N PRO A 26 46.91 -4.00 -41.59
CA PRO A 26 46.97 -4.23 -40.14
C PRO A 26 47.01 -5.72 -39.78
N PRO A 27 47.64 -6.08 -38.65
CA PRO A 27 47.55 -7.44 -38.12
C PRO A 27 46.10 -7.81 -37.77
N SER A 28 45.75 -9.08 -37.93
CA SER A 28 44.38 -9.59 -37.75
C SER A 28 44.32 -10.72 -36.71
N ASP A 29 43.12 -11.06 -36.23
CA ASP A 29 42.91 -12.14 -35.25
C ASP A 29 43.70 -11.94 -33.95
N LEU A 30 43.59 -10.74 -33.35
CA LEU A 30 44.14 -10.49 -32.01
C LEU A 30 43.48 -11.40 -30.99
N ARG A 31 44.31 -12.15 -30.27
CA ARG A 31 43.88 -13.03 -29.17
C ARG A 31 44.75 -12.77 -27.96
N PHE A 32 44.10 -12.80 -26.80
CA PHE A 32 44.75 -12.62 -25.52
C PHE A 32 44.63 -13.90 -24.70
N LYS A 33 45.75 -14.33 -24.13
CA LYS A 33 45.82 -15.46 -23.21
C LYS A 33 46.42 -14.96 -21.90
N ILE A 34 45.61 -14.92 -20.86
CA ILE A 34 46.06 -14.57 -19.51
C ILE A 34 47.08 -15.62 -19.06
N LEU A 35 48.29 -15.19 -18.74
CA LEU A 35 49.34 -16.07 -18.22
C LEU A 35 49.31 -16.10 -16.70
N ASN A 36 49.07 -14.95 -16.07
CA ASN A 36 48.84 -14.78 -14.63
C ASN A 36 48.11 -13.46 -14.36
N GLU A 37 47.88 -13.16 -13.08
CA GLU A 37 47.17 -11.96 -12.59
C GLU A 37 47.68 -10.63 -13.15
N ASN A 38 48.94 -10.55 -13.58
CA ASN A 38 49.55 -9.28 -13.98
C ASN A 38 50.13 -9.33 -15.41
N THR A 39 49.96 -10.44 -16.13
CA THR A 39 50.63 -10.68 -17.42
C THR A 39 49.71 -11.37 -18.41
N VAL A 40 49.59 -10.79 -19.60
CA VAL A 40 48.79 -11.35 -20.71
C VAL A 40 49.67 -11.56 -21.92
N GLN A 41 49.56 -12.75 -22.51
CA GLN A 41 50.15 -13.05 -23.81
C GLN A 41 49.19 -12.63 -24.91
N MET A 42 49.60 -11.68 -25.73
CA MET A 42 48.90 -11.27 -26.93
C MET A 42 49.45 -12.03 -28.14
N THR A 43 48.59 -12.54 -29.00
CA THR A 43 48.95 -13.20 -30.26
C THR A 43 48.12 -12.63 -31.40
N TRP A 44 48.68 -12.53 -32.59
CA TRP A 44 48.00 -12.04 -33.79
C TRP A 44 48.50 -12.78 -35.02
N LYS A 45 47.70 -12.71 -36.09
CA LYS A 45 48.10 -13.16 -37.41
C LYS A 45 48.79 -12.01 -38.14
N ALA A 46 50.02 -12.27 -38.59
CA ALA A 46 50.79 -11.29 -39.36
C ALA A 46 50.09 -10.99 -40.72
N PRO A 47 50.07 -9.72 -41.16
CA PRO A 47 49.51 -9.34 -42.46
C PRO A 47 50.32 -9.95 -43.61
N LEU A 48 49.71 -10.06 -44.79
CA LEU A 48 50.36 -10.65 -45.97
C LEU A 48 51.33 -9.68 -46.66
N THR A 49 51.26 -8.39 -46.33
CA THR A 49 52.15 -7.33 -46.83
C THR A 49 53.52 -7.32 -46.13
N ARG A 50 54.56 -6.87 -46.84
CA ARG A 50 55.93 -6.80 -46.31
C ARG A 50 56.09 -5.60 -45.36
N ILE A 51 56.28 -5.87 -44.06
CA ILE A 51 56.40 -4.87 -42.99
C ILE A 51 57.79 -4.91 -42.35
N GLU A 52 58.20 -3.85 -41.66
CA GLU A 52 59.44 -3.81 -40.88
C GLU A 52 59.22 -4.25 -39.43
N GLY A 53 58.06 -3.92 -38.86
CA GLY A 53 57.73 -4.27 -37.48
C GLY A 53 56.31 -3.94 -37.07
N PHE A 54 56.02 -4.20 -35.80
CA PHE A 54 54.76 -3.84 -35.14
C PHE A 54 55.04 -2.88 -33.99
N ARG A 55 54.17 -1.88 -33.81
CA ARG A 55 54.11 -1.03 -32.63
C ARG A 55 52.85 -1.36 -31.85
N ILE A 56 52.98 -1.65 -30.56
CA ILE A 56 51.88 -1.96 -29.65
C ILE A 56 51.82 -0.87 -28.60
N GLN A 57 50.66 -0.24 -28.43
CA GLN A 57 50.39 0.76 -27.42
C GLN A 57 49.35 0.21 -26.45
N VAL A 58 49.60 0.33 -25.15
CA VAL A 58 48.69 -0.10 -24.08
C VAL A 58 48.27 1.14 -23.32
N ALA A 59 46.99 1.47 -23.37
CA ALA A 59 46.40 2.62 -22.69
C ALA A 59 45.31 2.16 -21.71
N SER A 60 45.34 2.70 -20.49
CA SER A 60 44.19 2.68 -19.58
C SER A 60 43.23 3.82 -19.93
N ASP A 61 42.01 3.83 -19.39
CA ASP A 61 40.92 4.82 -19.65
C ASP A 61 41.22 6.28 -19.21
N THR A 62 42.50 6.63 -19.13
CA THR A 62 43.05 7.97 -18.97
C THR A 62 43.81 8.29 -20.26
N ASP A 63 43.56 9.42 -20.92
CA ASP A 63 44.09 9.85 -22.25
C ASP A 63 45.65 9.94 -22.41
N LYS A 64 46.44 9.10 -21.74
CA LYS A 64 47.88 8.92 -21.97
C LYS A 64 48.24 7.42 -22.04
N PRO A 65 48.94 6.96 -23.09
CA PRO A 65 49.39 5.57 -23.20
C PRO A 65 50.38 5.25 -22.09
N THR A 66 50.17 4.12 -21.41
CA THR A 66 50.97 3.69 -20.26
C THR A 66 52.16 2.80 -20.65
N LYS A 67 52.14 2.14 -21.83
CA LYS A 67 53.30 1.38 -22.37
C LYS A 67 53.29 1.29 -23.92
N ASP A 68 54.44 1.52 -24.54
CA ASP A 68 54.68 1.33 -25.98
C ASP A 68 55.78 0.26 -26.22
N LEU A 69 55.49 -0.73 -27.07
CA LEU A 69 56.38 -1.85 -27.41
C LEU A 69 56.59 -1.89 -28.94
N THR A 70 57.84 -2.06 -29.38
CA THR A 70 58.18 -2.24 -30.80
C THR A 70 58.73 -3.63 -31.03
N LEU A 71 58.19 -4.35 -32.01
CA LEU A 71 58.50 -5.75 -32.30
C LEU A 71 58.87 -5.95 -33.78
N PRO A 72 59.72 -6.92 -34.12
CA PRO A 72 60.12 -7.19 -35.50
C PRO A 72 58.97 -7.79 -36.33
N ALA A 73 59.05 -7.65 -37.66
CA ALA A 73 58.04 -8.13 -38.63
C ALA A 73 57.65 -9.61 -38.50
N THR A 74 58.52 -10.45 -37.93
CA THR A 74 58.28 -11.89 -37.75
C THR A 74 57.53 -12.23 -36.45
N ALA A 75 57.30 -11.25 -35.58
CA ALA A 75 56.61 -11.47 -34.32
C ALA A 75 55.11 -11.70 -34.55
N THR A 76 54.59 -12.81 -34.03
CA THR A 76 53.16 -13.17 -34.05
C THR A 76 52.58 -13.27 -32.64
N LYS A 77 53.39 -13.00 -31.62
CA LYS A 77 53.01 -12.97 -30.21
C LYS A 77 53.93 -12.12 -29.36
N THR A 78 53.42 -11.57 -28.26
CA THR A 78 54.19 -10.88 -27.21
C THR A 78 53.52 -11.07 -25.84
N SER A 79 54.22 -10.71 -24.77
CA SER A 79 53.67 -10.70 -23.40
C SER A 79 53.66 -9.28 -22.86
N ILE A 80 52.50 -8.82 -22.41
CA ILE A 80 52.28 -7.53 -21.78
C ILE A 80 52.22 -7.78 -20.27
N THR A 81 53.23 -7.28 -19.55
CA THR A 81 53.42 -7.48 -18.11
C THR A 81 53.02 -6.24 -17.30
N ASP A 82 52.97 -6.37 -15.98
CA ASP A 82 52.63 -5.32 -14.99
C ASP A 82 51.24 -4.70 -15.19
N LEU A 83 50.30 -5.50 -15.68
CA LEU A 83 48.91 -5.11 -15.80
C LEU A 83 48.23 -5.23 -14.43
N THR A 84 47.42 -4.24 -14.08
CA THR A 84 46.64 -4.25 -12.84
C THR A 84 45.35 -5.05 -13.04
N PRO A 85 45.05 -6.07 -12.22
CA PRO A 85 43.80 -6.82 -12.29
C PRO A 85 42.57 -5.91 -12.18
N ASP A 86 41.48 -6.28 -12.86
CA ASP A 86 40.19 -5.57 -12.86
C ASP A 86 40.23 -4.11 -13.36
N MET A 87 41.30 -3.70 -14.04
CA MET A 87 41.41 -2.44 -14.78
C MET A 87 41.31 -2.71 -16.28
N ASP A 88 40.48 -1.93 -16.99
CA ASP A 88 40.30 -2.07 -18.43
C ASP A 88 41.45 -1.39 -19.20
N TYR A 89 42.14 -2.17 -20.04
CA TYR A 89 43.19 -1.68 -20.93
C TYR A 89 42.73 -1.80 -22.39
N VAL A 90 42.95 -0.75 -23.16
CA VAL A 90 42.87 -0.79 -24.62
C VAL A 90 44.27 -1.03 -25.15
N VAL A 91 44.47 -2.19 -25.78
CA VAL A 91 45.73 -2.56 -26.42
C VAL A 91 45.58 -2.38 -27.91
N THR A 92 46.35 -1.46 -28.48
CA THR A 92 46.35 -1.13 -29.90
C THR A 92 47.63 -1.64 -30.55
N ILE A 93 47.53 -2.39 -31.64
CA ILE A 93 48.67 -2.81 -32.45
C ILE A 93 48.58 -2.25 -33.87
N ILE A 94 49.73 -1.78 -34.36
CA ILE A 94 49.92 -1.14 -35.65
C ILE A 94 51.10 -1.83 -36.33
N SER A 95 50.97 -2.26 -37.59
CA SER A 95 52.11 -2.65 -38.41
C SER A 95 52.70 -1.41 -39.09
N TYR A 96 54.02 -1.36 -39.22
CA TYR A 96 54.68 -0.24 -39.90
C TYR A 96 55.78 -0.73 -40.86
N SER A 97 56.02 0.08 -41.88
CA SER A 97 57.07 -0.14 -42.89
C SER A 97 57.63 1.23 -43.30
N GLY A 98 58.82 1.59 -42.83
CA GLY A 98 59.34 2.95 -42.98
C GLY A 98 58.50 4.00 -42.22
N SER A 99 58.00 5.02 -42.94
CA SER A 99 57.13 6.07 -42.37
C SER A 99 55.63 5.78 -42.49
N GLU A 100 55.24 4.66 -43.11
CA GLU A 100 53.83 4.28 -43.30
C GLU A 100 53.38 3.31 -42.19
N GLU A 101 52.24 3.63 -41.56
CA GLU A 101 51.62 2.87 -40.48
C GLU A 101 50.25 2.32 -40.94
N SER A 102 49.90 1.12 -40.51
CA SER A 102 48.59 0.53 -40.76
C SER A 102 47.50 1.21 -39.93
N LEU A 103 46.22 0.96 -40.27
CA LEU A 103 45.13 1.29 -39.36
C LEU A 103 45.32 0.56 -38.01
N PRO A 104 45.12 1.23 -36.86
CA PRO A 104 45.27 0.60 -35.55
C PRO A 104 44.22 -0.48 -35.34
N THR A 105 44.66 -1.67 -34.94
CA THR A 105 43.74 -2.73 -34.50
C THR A 105 43.81 -2.83 -32.98
N SER A 106 42.68 -2.59 -32.33
CA SER A 106 42.60 -2.53 -30.86
C SER A 106 41.82 -3.71 -30.29
N GLY A 107 42.24 -4.19 -29.12
CA GLY A 107 41.53 -5.16 -28.31
C GLY A 107 41.43 -4.68 -26.86
N GLN A 108 40.30 -4.92 -26.23
CA GLN A 108 40.11 -4.61 -24.80
C GLN A 108 40.54 -5.80 -23.95
N LEU A 109 41.25 -5.49 -22.86
CA LEU A 109 41.83 -6.48 -21.96
C LEU A 109 41.52 -6.12 -20.51
N THR A 110 40.88 -7.05 -19.81
CA THR A 110 40.61 -6.99 -18.37
C THR A 110 41.07 -8.31 -17.77
N ILE A 111 42.02 -8.29 -16.83
CA ILE A 111 42.54 -9.50 -16.18
C ILE A 111 41.78 -9.72 -14.88
N GLN A 112 41.00 -10.80 -14.79
CA GLN A 112 40.31 -11.22 -13.58
C GLN A 112 41.15 -12.28 -12.84
N SER A 113 41.36 -12.12 -11.52
CA SER A 113 42.13 -13.10 -10.74
C SER A 113 41.35 -14.42 -10.63
N SER A 114 41.90 -15.55 -11.10
CA SER A 114 41.24 -16.86 -11.01
C SER A 114 42.23 -18.01 -10.74
N GLY A 115 41.88 -18.84 -9.74
CA GLY A 115 42.60 -20.02 -9.30
C GLY A 115 42.39 -21.25 -10.20
N THR A 116 43.43 -22.08 -10.29
CA THR A 116 43.61 -23.22 -11.19
C THR A 116 42.76 -24.47 -10.87
N ALA A 117 42.44 -25.23 -11.92
CA ALA A 117 41.48 -26.34 -11.99
C ALA A 117 42.10 -27.77 -11.89
N GLN A 118 41.27 -28.76 -11.49
CA GLN A 118 41.21 -30.11 -12.13
C GLN A 118 39.91 -30.90 -11.76
N GLY A 119 39.11 -31.27 -12.79
CA GLY A 119 38.19 -32.44 -12.87
C GLY A 119 36.79 -32.43 -12.18
N GLY A 120 35.68 -32.41 -12.93
CA GLY A 120 34.25 -32.31 -12.46
C GLY A 120 33.51 -33.63 -12.10
N PRO A 121 32.13 -33.71 -12.06
CA PRO A 121 31.10 -32.76 -12.53
C PRO A 121 29.93 -32.39 -11.56
N ARG A 122 29.33 -31.20 -11.84
CA ARG A 122 28.04 -30.59 -11.40
C ARG A 122 27.84 -30.18 -9.92
N LYS A 123 27.98 -28.87 -9.65
CA LYS A 123 27.29 -28.08 -8.59
C LYS A 123 27.33 -26.54 -8.93
N PRO A 124 26.57 -25.66 -8.23
CA PRO A 124 25.81 -24.54 -8.79
C PRO A 124 26.59 -23.20 -8.93
N GLN A 125 26.01 -22.31 -9.75
CA GLN A 125 26.44 -20.92 -9.98
C GLN A 125 26.30 -20.02 -8.74
N VAL A 126 27.27 -19.11 -8.49
CA VAL A 126 27.16 -17.66 -8.10
C VAL A 126 28.61 -17.06 -8.26
N THR A 127 28.94 -15.79 -8.59
CA THR A 127 28.25 -14.50 -8.41
C THR A 127 28.87 -13.35 -9.23
N ASP A 128 28.02 -12.48 -9.78
CA ASP A 128 28.31 -11.14 -10.32
C ASP A 128 28.77 -10.13 -9.26
N SER A 129 29.65 -9.18 -9.64
CA SER A 129 30.03 -8.00 -8.84
C SER A 129 28.88 -7.00 -8.70
N VAL A 130 28.53 -6.59 -7.49
CA VAL A 130 27.47 -5.60 -7.21
C VAL A 130 27.98 -4.18 -7.51
N LYS A 131 27.25 -3.43 -8.34
CA LYS A 131 27.42 -1.97 -8.55
C LYS A 131 26.20 -1.25 -7.99
N CYS A 132 26.38 -0.11 -7.33
CA CYS A 132 25.26 0.74 -6.91
C CYS A 132 24.56 1.33 -8.16
N SER A 133 23.33 1.83 -7.98
CA SER A 133 22.63 2.59 -9.02
C SER A 133 23.47 3.81 -9.46
N TYR A 134 23.37 4.21 -10.72
CA TYR A 134 24.05 5.41 -11.26
C TYR A 134 23.57 6.72 -10.58
N SER A 135 22.56 6.67 -9.71
CA SER A 135 21.93 7.79 -9.00
C SER A 135 22.36 7.94 -7.54
N ALA A 136 23.09 6.99 -6.94
CA ALA A 136 23.46 7.03 -5.53
C ALA A 136 24.57 8.08 -5.26
N ILE A 137 24.17 9.27 -4.82
CA ILE A 137 25.02 10.41 -4.45
C ILE A 137 25.03 10.57 -2.93
N ALA A 138 26.19 10.37 -2.28
CA ALA A 138 26.35 10.52 -0.84
C ALA A 138 27.71 11.09 -0.42
N ASP A 139 27.84 11.50 0.84
CA ASP A 139 29.11 11.69 1.51
C ASP A 139 29.41 10.46 2.38
N LEU A 140 30.28 9.57 1.89
CA LEU A 140 30.63 8.29 2.52
C LEU A 140 31.95 8.40 3.27
N VAL A 141 31.94 8.19 4.58
CA VAL A 141 33.14 8.26 5.43
C VAL A 141 33.42 6.90 6.07
N PHE A 142 34.66 6.42 5.94
CA PHE A 142 35.14 5.25 6.66
C PHE A 142 35.86 5.67 7.93
N LEU A 143 35.43 5.13 9.07
CA LEU A 143 36.11 5.24 10.35
C LEU A 143 36.76 3.90 10.69
N VAL A 144 38.08 3.85 10.63
CA VAL A 144 38.84 2.61 10.61
C VAL A 144 39.71 2.52 11.86
N ASP A 145 39.52 1.49 12.67
CA ASP A 145 40.37 1.23 13.84
C ASP A 145 41.80 0.90 13.40
N GLY A 146 42.80 1.52 14.01
CA GLY A 146 44.22 1.30 13.75
C GLY A 146 44.87 0.25 14.66
N SER A 147 44.15 -0.28 15.65
CA SER A 147 44.66 -1.10 16.77
C SER A 147 45.19 -2.50 16.42
N TRP A 148 45.07 -2.92 15.15
CA TRP A 148 45.27 -4.32 14.72
C TRP A 148 46.72 -4.82 14.71
N ASN A 149 46.96 -6.09 15.03
CA ASN A 149 48.33 -6.66 14.99
C ASN A 149 48.84 -6.91 13.56
N VAL A 150 49.90 -6.18 13.18
CA VAL A 150 50.81 -6.41 12.03
C VAL A 150 50.12 -6.28 10.65
N GLY A 151 50.69 -5.44 9.77
CA GLY A 151 50.15 -5.05 8.45
C GLY A 151 49.78 -6.14 7.42
N ARG A 152 49.77 -7.43 7.77
CA ARG A 152 49.18 -8.50 6.95
C ARG A 152 47.66 -8.47 6.90
N ASP A 153 47.00 -8.05 7.98
CA ASP A 153 45.53 -8.07 8.06
C ASP A 153 44.90 -6.79 7.48
N PHE A 154 45.62 -5.66 7.53
CA PHE A 154 45.17 -4.38 6.98
C PHE A 154 44.92 -4.40 5.46
N LYS A 155 45.53 -5.35 4.73
CA LYS A 155 45.27 -5.56 3.30
C LYS A 155 43.79 -5.90 3.02
N TYR A 156 43.12 -6.61 3.93
CA TYR A 156 41.71 -6.97 3.79
C TYR A 156 40.81 -5.74 3.96
N ILE A 157 41.18 -4.84 4.86
CA ILE A 157 40.49 -3.56 5.08
C ILE A 157 40.67 -2.63 3.87
N ARG A 158 41.89 -2.48 3.34
CA ARG A 158 42.11 -1.70 2.10
C ARG A 158 41.30 -2.27 0.93
N SER A 159 41.29 -3.59 0.77
CA SER A 159 40.49 -4.26 -0.26
C SER A 159 38.98 -4.01 -0.08
N PHE A 160 38.49 -4.07 1.15
CA PHE A 160 37.08 -3.80 1.48
C PHE A 160 36.69 -2.35 1.19
N ILE A 161 37.46 -1.38 1.67
CA ILE A 161 37.22 0.05 1.42
C ILE A 161 37.28 0.33 -0.09
N SER A 162 38.24 -0.23 -0.81
CA SER A 162 38.35 -0.10 -2.27
C SER A 162 37.15 -0.69 -3.02
N ALA A 163 36.66 -1.86 -2.60
CA ALA A 163 35.49 -2.48 -3.23
C ALA A 163 34.21 -1.69 -2.99
N MET A 164 34.02 -1.16 -1.78
CA MET A 164 32.85 -0.36 -1.43
C MET A 164 32.88 1.03 -2.07
N ALA A 165 33.98 1.77 -1.93
CA ALA A 165 34.15 3.05 -2.62
C ALA A 165 34.05 2.88 -4.15
N GLY A 166 34.53 1.75 -4.66
CA GLY A 166 34.42 1.35 -6.06
C GLY A 166 33.01 0.93 -6.50
N ALA A 167 32.04 0.77 -5.60
CA ALA A 167 30.65 0.52 -5.98
C ALA A 167 29.91 1.81 -6.39
N PHE A 168 30.42 2.98 -5.98
CA PHE A 168 29.83 4.31 -6.25
C PHE A 168 30.49 5.03 -7.45
N GLU A 169 29.77 5.98 -8.02
CA GLU A 169 30.33 7.01 -8.91
C GLU A 169 31.01 8.10 -8.07
N ILE A 170 32.30 8.35 -8.31
CA ILE A 170 33.10 9.33 -7.55
C ILE A 170 33.26 10.61 -8.36
N GLY A 171 32.93 11.75 -7.76
CA GLY A 171 32.88 13.05 -8.45
C GLY A 171 32.46 14.19 -7.52
N GLU A 172 32.65 15.43 -7.98
CA GLU A 172 32.33 16.64 -7.21
C GLU A 172 30.82 16.79 -6.97
N ASP A 173 30.01 16.45 -7.98
CA ASP A 173 28.55 16.36 -7.98
C ASP A 173 28.03 14.92 -7.75
N LYS A 174 28.93 13.98 -7.45
CA LYS A 174 28.64 12.54 -7.23
C LYS A 174 29.04 12.13 -5.81
N THR A 175 29.30 10.84 -5.55
CA THR A 175 29.68 10.40 -4.20
C THR A 175 31.08 10.86 -3.83
N ARG A 176 31.22 11.40 -2.63
CA ARG A 176 32.50 11.84 -2.03
C ARG A 176 32.90 10.87 -0.94
N VAL A 177 34.18 10.49 -0.90
CA VAL A 177 34.68 9.47 0.03
C VAL A 177 35.77 10.03 0.93
N GLY A 178 35.58 9.89 2.24
CA GLY A 178 36.57 10.23 3.27
C GLY A 178 37.03 8.99 4.03
N VAL A 179 38.26 9.02 4.54
CA VAL A 179 38.81 7.95 5.37
C VAL A 179 39.50 8.57 6.58
N VAL A 180 39.09 8.14 7.76
CA VAL A 180 39.64 8.54 9.05
C VAL A 180 40.12 7.28 9.77
N GLN A 181 41.35 7.30 10.24
CA GLN A 181 41.90 6.23 11.07
C GLN A 181 41.99 6.70 12.52
N TYR A 182 41.75 5.80 13.47
CA TYR A 182 41.85 6.11 14.89
C TYR A 182 42.58 5.03 15.66
N HIS A 183 43.29 5.42 16.71
CA HIS A 183 43.85 4.50 17.69
C HIS A 183 43.73 5.19 19.07
N THR A 184 44.85 5.67 19.63
CA THR A 184 44.87 6.64 20.73
C THR A 184 44.57 8.06 20.24
N ASP A 185 45.06 8.42 19.05
CA ASP A 185 44.73 9.68 18.39
C ASP A 185 43.92 9.41 17.10
N THR A 186 43.03 10.34 16.74
CA THR A 186 42.25 10.29 15.50
C THR A 186 42.91 11.13 14.41
N ARG A 187 43.07 10.58 13.22
CA ARG A 187 43.70 11.24 12.07
C ARG A 187 42.89 11.05 10.79
N THR A 188 42.65 12.16 10.08
CA THR A 188 42.11 12.10 8.72
C THR A 188 43.18 11.69 7.72
N GLU A 189 42.94 10.61 6.97
CA GLU A 189 43.82 10.18 5.88
C GLU A 189 43.36 10.76 4.54
N LEU A 190 42.04 10.81 4.30
CA LEU A 190 41.43 11.37 3.10
C LEU A 190 40.24 12.25 3.50
N ASN A 191 40.24 13.53 3.09
CA ASN A 191 39.08 14.41 3.22
C ASN A 191 38.07 14.16 2.08
N LEU A 192 36.79 14.45 2.32
CA LEU A 192 35.71 14.27 1.33
C LEU A 192 35.95 15.08 0.05
N ASN A 193 36.64 16.22 0.16
CA ASN A 193 36.95 17.10 -0.98
C ASN A 193 38.28 16.82 -1.70
N GLN A 194 39.02 15.78 -1.30
CA GLN A 194 40.41 15.60 -1.76
C GLN A 194 40.55 14.79 -3.06
N HIS A 195 39.79 13.71 -3.22
CA HIS A 195 39.90 12.79 -4.37
C HIS A 195 38.57 12.67 -5.11
N MET A 196 38.35 13.55 -6.09
CA MET A 196 37.12 13.60 -6.88
C MET A 196 37.11 12.66 -8.09
N LYS A 197 38.18 11.88 -8.29
CA LYS A 197 38.28 10.91 -9.40
C LYS A 197 38.48 9.51 -8.85
N ARG A 198 37.67 8.57 -9.34
CA ARG A 198 37.68 7.14 -8.93
C ARG A 198 39.09 6.55 -8.93
N GLY A 199 39.86 6.72 -10.00
CA GLY A 199 41.22 6.17 -10.11
C GLY A 199 42.25 6.82 -9.17
N GLU A 200 42.04 8.06 -8.74
CA GLU A 200 42.89 8.72 -7.73
C GLU A 200 42.53 8.26 -6.32
N LEU A 201 41.23 8.19 -6.02
CA LEU A 201 40.70 7.70 -4.75
C LEU A 201 41.16 6.26 -4.46
N LEU A 202 40.99 5.34 -5.42
CA LEU A 202 41.37 3.93 -5.23
C LEU A 202 42.89 3.76 -5.05
N ARG A 203 43.71 4.58 -5.72
CA ARG A 203 45.17 4.59 -5.50
C ARG A 203 45.50 5.08 -4.09
N ALA A 204 44.86 6.16 -3.64
CA ALA A 204 45.05 6.70 -2.29
C ALA A 204 44.66 5.69 -1.20
N ILE A 205 43.53 4.99 -1.35
CA ILE A 205 43.06 3.93 -0.43
C ILE A 205 44.07 2.77 -0.37
N ASN A 206 44.60 2.34 -1.52
CA ASN A 206 45.57 1.25 -1.57
C ASN A 206 46.91 1.58 -0.89
N THR A 207 47.23 2.87 -0.73
CA THR A 207 48.45 3.36 -0.07
C THR A 207 48.29 3.75 1.40
N LEU A 208 47.09 3.61 1.99
CA LEU A 208 46.81 4.06 3.36
C LEU A 208 47.81 3.49 4.39
N PRO A 209 48.46 4.31 5.24
CA PRO A 209 49.39 3.81 6.25
C PRO A 209 48.65 3.02 7.33
N TYR A 210 49.37 2.13 8.03
CA TYR A 210 48.88 1.45 9.23
C TYR A 210 49.45 2.16 10.46
N MET A 211 48.62 2.42 11.48
CA MET A 211 48.99 3.29 12.61
C MET A 211 49.29 2.57 13.94
N GLY A 212 48.54 1.52 14.34
CA GLY A 212 48.78 0.76 15.59
C GLY A 212 48.47 1.51 16.89
N GLY A 213 47.71 0.92 17.83
CA GLY A 213 47.46 1.49 19.18
C GLY A 213 46.19 0.99 19.89
N ASN A 214 45.67 1.75 20.87
CA ASN A 214 44.43 1.41 21.61
C ASN A 214 43.15 1.79 20.82
N THR A 215 41.96 1.39 21.28
CA THR A 215 40.67 1.62 20.59
C THR A 215 39.81 2.66 21.34
N MET A 216 39.86 3.93 20.91
CA MET A 216 39.01 5.04 21.41
C MET A 216 37.95 5.42 20.38
N THR A 217 36.95 4.56 20.16
CA THR A 217 35.93 4.71 19.11
C THR A 217 34.99 5.89 19.36
N GLY A 218 34.64 6.20 20.62
CA GLY A 218 33.73 7.30 20.95
C GLY A 218 34.29 8.68 20.59
N GLU A 219 35.54 8.93 20.96
CA GLU A 219 36.30 10.14 20.59
C GLU A 219 36.46 10.24 19.06
N ALA A 220 36.76 9.12 18.40
CA ALA A 220 36.90 9.08 16.95
C ALA A 220 35.59 9.41 16.21
N MET A 221 34.44 8.99 16.75
CA MET A 221 33.13 9.38 16.24
C MET A 221 32.83 10.88 16.48
N ASP A 222 33.24 11.44 17.63
CA ASP A 222 33.08 12.88 17.90
C ASP A 222 33.99 13.71 16.98
N TYR A 223 35.15 13.18 16.61
CA TYR A 223 36.03 13.78 15.62
C TYR A 223 35.39 13.82 14.23
N LEU A 224 34.65 12.77 13.80
CA LEU A 224 33.90 12.81 12.54
C LEU A 224 32.89 13.96 12.52
N LEU A 225 32.20 14.19 13.64
CA LEU A 225 31.21 15.25 13.81
C LEU A 225 31.84 16.64 13.65
N LYS A 226 32.96 16.87 14.34
CA LYS A 226 33.60 18.19 14.45
C LYS A 226 34.49 18.55 13.27
N ASN A 227 35.09 17.56 12.62
CA ASN A 227 36.13 17.79 11.62
C ASN A 227 35.73 17.22 10.25
N THR A 228 35.23 15.99 10.16
CA THR A 228 35.03 15.34 8.85
C THR A 228 33.73 15.76 8.16
N PHE A 229 32.59 15.72 8.87
CA PHE A 229 31.28 16.11 8.34
C PHE A 229 31.05 17.62 8.38
N THR A 230 32.07 18.39 8.00
CA THR A 230 32.01 19.86 7.89
C THR A 230 32.10 20.30 6.43
N GLU A 231 31.47 21.42 6.09
CA GLU A 231 31.53 21.97 4.73
C GLU A 231 32.97 22.28 4.30
N ALA A 232 33.80 22.76 5.24
CA ALA A 232 35.21 23.05 5.01
C ALA A 232 36.02 21.82 4.55
N ASN A 233 35.64 20.61 5.02
CA ASN A 233 36.30 19.36 4.66
C ASN A 233 35.53 18.54 3.62
N GLY A 234 34.53 19.14 2.96
CA GLY A 234 33.89 18.61 1.76
C GLY A 234 32.52 17.96 1.97
N ALA A 235 31.98 17.98 3.18
CA ALA A 235 30.62 17.49 3.44
C ALA A 235 29.57 18.47 2.87
N ARG A 236 28.56 17.96 2.17
CA ARG A 236 27.53 18.77 1.52
C ARG A 236 26.28 18.84 2.36
N LYS A 237 25.70 20.03 2.51
CA LYS A 237 24.42 20.22 3.20
C LYS A 237 23.27 19.67 2.33
N GLY A 238 22.36 18.93 2.94
CA GLY A 238 21.19 18.35 2.24
C GLY A 238 21.52 17.18 1.30
N PHE A 239 22.66 16.50 1.51
CA PHE A 239 23.01 15.25 0.83
C PHE A 239 23.11 14.11 1.85
N PRO A 240 22.78 12.86 1.46
CA PRO A 240 22.92 11.69 2.32
C PRO A 240 24.33 11.57 2.93
N LYS A 241 24.40 11.29 4.23
CA LYS A 241 25.67 11.09 4.95
C LYS A 241 25.74 9.68 5.49
N VAL A 242 26.82 8.97 5.16
CA VAL A 242 27.02 7.59 5.58
C VAL A 242 28.35 7.44 6.30
N ALA A 243 28.34 6.82 7.47
CA ALA A 243 29.53 6.43 8.21
C ALA A 243 29.68 4.91 8.27
N MET A 244 30.80 4.39 7.78
CA MET A 244 31.20 2.98 7.87
C MET A 244 32.25 2.81 8.97
N ILE A 245 31.85 2.29 10.12
CA ILE A 245 32.72 2.09 11.28
C ILE A 245 33.25 0.65 11.27
N ILE A 246 34.57 0.50 11.25
CA ILE A 246 35.26 -0.79 11.25
C ILE A 246 36.09 -0.90 12.53
N THR A 247 35.83 -1.92 13.35
CA THR A 247 36.53 -2.17 14.62
C THR A 247 36.76 -3.67 14.83
N ASP A 248 37.82 -4.07 15.54
CA ASP A 248 38.03 -5.46 15.97
C ASP A 248 37.93 -5.69 17.48
N GLY A 249 37.65 -4.63 18.24
CA GLY A 249 37.65 -4.65 19.71
C GLY A 249 36.57 -3.76 20.31
N LYS A 250 36.39 -3.90 21.63
CA LYS A 250 35.48 -3.09 22.42
C LYS A 250 36.08 -1.71 22.68
N SER A 251 35.31 -0.64 22.55
CA SER A 251 35.82 0.71 22.83
C SER A 251 36.14 0.89 24.32
N GLN A 252 37.15 1.70 24.60
CA GLN A 252 37.55 2.04 25.98
C GLN A 252 36.80 3.27 26.52
N ASP A 253 35.98 3.93 25.69
CA ASP A 253 35.18 5.10 25.99
C ASP A 253 33.70 4.94 25.55
N PRO A 254 32.75 5.73 26.09
CA PRO A 254 31.33 5.59 25.76
C PRO A 254 30.99 6.02 24.33
N VAL A 255 30.37 5.13 23.56
CA VAL A 255 30.00 5.38 22.15
C VAL A 255 28.55 5.83 21.94
N GLU A 256 27.63 5.46 22.84
CA GLU A 256 26.17 5.64 22.64
C GLU A 256 25.76 7.12 22.46
N ALA A 257 26.27 8.01 23.31
CA ALA A 257 25.88 9.42 23.29
C ALA A 257 26.34 10.13 22.01
N ILE A 258 27.52 9.76 21.50
CA ILE A 258 28.08 10.34 20.27
C ILE A 258 27.44 9.72 19.04
N ALA A 259 27.15 8.42 19.05
CA ALA A 259 26.39 7.76 18.01
C ALA A 259 25.00 8.38 17.83
N LYS A 260 24.30 8.72 18.94
CA LYS A 260 23.04 9.47 18.90
C LYS A 260 23.21 10.84 18.24
N LYS A 261 24.28 11.59 18.55
CA LYS A 261 24.53 12.90 17.93
C LYS A 261 24.77 12.80 16.41
N LEU A 262 25.55 11.83 15.95
CA LEU A 262 25.78 11.59 14.52
C LEU A 262 24.47 11.20 13.81
N LYS A 263 23.67 10.29 14.42
CA LYS A 263 22.35 9.90 13.90
C LYS A 263 21.37 11.08 13.82
N ASN A 264 21.32 11.92 14.85
CA ASN A 264 20.50 13.15 14.87
C ASN A 264 20.95 14.19 13.83
N MET A 265 22.18 14.11 13.32
CA MET A 265 22.65 14.94 12.21
C MET A 265 22.34 14.34 10.83
N GLY A 266 21.55 13.27 10.77
CA GLY A 266 21.20 12.58 9.53
C GLY A 266 22.32 11.70 8.98
N VAL A 267 23.27 11.26 9.83
CA VAL A 267 24.31 10.29 9.42
C VAL A 267 23.79 8.88 9.65
N GLU A 268 23.75 8.08 8.58
CA GLU A 268 23.42 6.66 8.65
C GLU A 268 24.69 5.85 8.96
N ILE A 269 24.66 5.10 10.05
CA ILE A 269 25.85 4.44 10.60
C ILE A 269 25.77 2.93 10.36
N PHE A 270 26.73 2.42 9.60
CA PHE A 270 26.98 1.01 9.40
C PHE A 270 28.20 0.58 10.20
N THR A 271 28.14 -0.60 10.81
CA THR A 271 29.22 -1.14 11.64
C THR A 271 29.68 -2.50 11.14
N LEU A 272 31.00 -2.67 11.05
CA LEU A 272 31.67 -3.93 10.73
C LEU A 272 32.61 -4.31 11.87
N GLY A 273 32.15 -5.23 12.72
CA GLY A 273 32.93 -5.84 13.78
C GLY A 273 33.73 -7.04 13.30
N ILE A 274 35.00 -7.11 13.66
CA ILE A 274 35.90 -8.21 13.31
C ILE A 274 36.38 -8.91 14.59
N LYS A 275 36.56 -10.24 14.58
CA LYS A 275 37.06 -11.02 15.73
C LYS A 275 36.25 -10.79 17.02
N GLY A 276 36.78 -9.96 17.92
CA GLY A 276 36.34 -9.77 19.30
C GLY A 276 35.39 -8.60 19.53
N ALA A 277 34.94 -7.92 18.47
CA ALA A 277 34.01 -6.80 18.57
C ALA A 277 32.74 -7.16 19.36
N ASP A 278 32.33 -6.28 20.27
CA ASP A 278 31.18 -6.45 21.16
C ASP A 278 29.88 -6.15 20.41
N ASP A 279 28.99 -7.14 20.31
CA ASP A 279 27.76 -7.05 19.49
C ASP A 279 26.78 -5.99 20.01
N GLU A 280 26.73 -5.78 21.33
CA GLU A 280 25.86 -4.77 21.92
C GLU A 280 26.41 -3.36 21.69
N GLU A 281 27.73 -3.19 21.75
CA GLU A 281 28.37 -1.91 21.42
C GLU A 281 28.20 -1.54 19.94
N LEU A 282 28.33 -2.51 19.02
CA LEU A 282 28.09 -2.27 17.60
C LEU A 282 26.64 -1.81 17.35
N LYS A 283 25.66 -2.41 18.04
CA LYS A 283 24.25 -1.98 17.96
C LYS A 283 24.02 -0.58 18.54
N GLN A 284 24.71 -0.21 19.62
CA GLN A 284 24.63 1.14 20.18
C GLN A 284 25.10 2.21 19.18
N MET A 285 26.13 1.87 18.38
CA MET A 285 26.66 2.76 17.35
C MET A 285 25.80 2.80 16.08
N ALA A 286 25.38 1.65 15.57
CA ALA A 286 24.70 1.52 14.28
C ALA A 286 23.30 2.19 14.23
N SER A 287 22.83 2.42 13.00
CA SER A 287 21.44 2.79 12.71
C SER A 287 20.49 1.58 12.75
N THR A 288 19.19 1.82 12.94
CA THR A 288 18.15 0.78 12.89
C THR A 288 17.52 0.70 11.49
N PRO A 289 17.13 -0.49 11.01
CA PRO A 289 17.13 -1.78 11.69
C PRO A 289 18.52 -2.44 11.73
N TYR A 290 18.89 -3.04 12.88
CA TYR A 290 20.22 -3.61 13.10
C TYR A 290 20.59 -4.72 12.13
N ARG A 291 19.61 -5.48 11.63
CA ARG A 291 19.82 -6.55 10.63
C ARG A 291 20.49 -6.05 9.35
N MET A 292 20.36 -4.76 9.03
CA MET A 292 20.91 -4.15 7.82
C MET A 292 22.19 -3.33 8.08
N HIS A 293 22.49 -3.01 9.34
CA HIS A 293 23.51 -2.03 9.72
C HIS A 293 24.62 -2.58 10.63
N VAL A 294 24.44 -3.78 11.19
CA VAL A 294 25.42 -4.44 12.07
C VAL A 294 25.92 -5.71 11.42
N TYR A 295 27.22 -5.76 11.15
CA TYR A 295 27.89 -6.92 10.57
C TYR A 295 29.03 -7.37 11.46
N LYS A 296 29.12 -8.68 11.68
CA LYS A 296 30.20 -9.28 12.45
C LYS A 296 30.83 -10.44 11.69
N VAL A 297 32.15 -10.42 11.59
CA VAL A 297 32.93 -11.51 10.99
C VAL A 297 33.92 -12.06 11.99
N LEU A 298 34.09 -13.39 11.98
CA LEU A 298 34.98 -14.06 12.93
C LEU A 298 36.45 -13.70 12.67
N ASN A 299 36.84 -13.52 11.40
CA ASN A 299 38.21 -13.25 10.96
C ASN A 299 38.23 -12.31 9.73
N PHE A 300 39.37 -11.68 9.45
CA PHE A 300 39.54 -10.71 8.36
C PHE A 300 39.32 -11.29 6.95
N ASP A 301 39.59 -12.58 6.75
CA ASP A 301 39.40 -13.27 5.46
C ASP A 301 37.93 -13.51 5.11
N LEU A 302 37.03 -13.45 6.09
CA LEU A 302 35.59 -13.62 5.94
C LEU A 302 34.86 -12.30 5.63
N ILE A 303 35.56 -11.16 5.59
CA ILE A 303 34.96 -9.88 5.19
C ILE A 303 34.33 -9.97 3.79
N LYS A 304 34.93 -10.77 2.89
CA LYS A 304 34.41 -11.04 1.54
C LYS A 304 33.00 -11.67 1.54
N ASP A 305 32.64 -12.40 2.60
CA ASP A 305 31.36 -13.12 2.69
C ASP A 305 30.21 -12.14 2.98
N VAL A 306 30.48 -11.08 3.76
CA VAL A 306 29.52 -10.02 4.08
C VAL A 306 29.60 -8.83 3.12
N GLN A 307 30.70 -8.68 2.37
CA GLN A 307 30.98 -7.56 1.49
C GLN A 307 29.85 -7.29 0.49
N LYS A 308 29.29 -8.32 -0.15
CA LYS A 308 28.23 -8.16 -1.16
C LYS A 308 26.95 -7.60 -0.54
N GLU A 309 26.54 -8.16 0.59
CA GLU A 309 25.33 -7.76 1.32
C GLU A 309 25.48 -6.34 1.86
N LEU A 310 26.63 -6.03 2.44
CA LEU A 310 26.94 -4.76 3.05
C LEU A 310 27.03 -3.63 1.99
N ILE A 311 27.64 -3.88 0.82
CA ILE A 311 27.58 -2.94 -0.31
C ILE A 311 26.13 -2.72 -0.77
N THR A 312 25.33 -3.77 -0.90
CA THR A 312 23.93 -3.67 -1.35
C THR A 312 23.11 -2.80 -0.39
N ASN A 313 23.27 -3.00 0.92
CA ASN A 313 22.50 -2.29 1.93
C ASN A 313 22.93 -0.82 2.07
N VAL A 314 24.22 -0.52 1.89
CA VAL A 314 24.69 0.87 1.82
C VAL A 314 24.18 1.56 0.55
N CYS A 315 24.16 0.89 -0.61
CA CYS A 315 23.57 1.46 -1.83
C CYS A 315 22.07 1.76 -1.65
N SER A 316 21.30 0.86 -1.00
CA SER A 316 19.87 1.07 -0.77
C SER A 316 19.59 2.19 0.24
N GLY A 317 20.35 2.27 1.33
CA GLY A 317 20.20 3.35 2.31
C GLY A 317 20.41 4.74 1.70
N VAL A 318 21.40 4.86 0.80
CA VAL A 318 21.63 6.10 0.03
C VAL A 318 20.47 6.42 -0.91
N ASP A 319 19.93 5.44 -1.64
CA ASP A 319 18.77 5.65 -2.53
C ASP A 319 17.50 6.04 -1.75
N ASP A 320 17.27 5.46 -0.57
CA ASP A 320 16.13 5.79 0.30
C ASP A 320 16.23 7.23 0.84
N GLN A 321 17.43 7.67 1.25
CA GLN A 321 17.67 9.06 1.67
C GLN A 321 17.54 10.07 0.51
N LEU A 322 17.92 9.70 -0.72
CA LEU A 322 17.75 10.57 -1.89
C LEU A 322 16.27 10.71 -2.30
N ASN A 323 15.50 9.63 -2.18
CA ASN A 323 14.07 9.65 -2.48
C ASN A 323 13.27 10.54 -1.51
N SER A 324 13.73 10.70 -0.25
CA SER A 324 13.11 11.63 0.71
C SER A 324 13.50 13.09 0.47
N LEU A 325 14.72 13.36 -0.02
CA LEU A 325 15.19 14.72 -0.33
C LEU A 325 14.58 15.30 -1.63
N VAL A 326 14.19 14.44 -2.58
CA VAL A 326 13.59 14.83 -3.87
C VAL A 326 12.05 15.01 -3.78
N SER A 327 11.39 14.51 -2.72
CA SER A 327 9.93 14.61 -2.56
C SER A 327 9.43 15.97 -2.05
N GLY A 328 10.31 16.83 -1.51
CA GLY A 328 9.95 18.17 -1.03
C GLY A 328 9.12 18.18 0.27
N GLU A 329 9.11 17.08 1.03
CA GLU A 329 8.46 17.02 2.34
C GLU A 329 9.38 17.62 3.42
N GLU A 330 8.88 18.62 4.15
CA GLU A 330 9.60 19.26 5.25
C GLU A 330 9.73 18.24 6.40
N VAL A 331 10.94 17.70 6.61
CA VAL A 331 11.20 16.70 7.67
C VAL A 331 11.02 17.36 9.03
N ILE A 332 10.04 16.89 9.80
CA ILE A 332 9.74 17.37 11.15
C ILE A 332 10.51 16.51 12.14
N GLU A 333 11.38 17.13 12.92
CA GLU A 333 12.15 16.45 13.97
C GLU A 333 11.20 15.94 15.07
N PRO A 334 11.33 14.67 15.50
CA PRO A 334 10.55 14.13 16.60
C PRO A 334 10.86 14.84 17.92
N ALA A 335 9.94 14.69 18.89
CA ALA A 335 10.26 14.99 20.29
C ALA A 335 11.42 14.10 20.78
N SER A 336 11.84 14.26 22.03
CA SER A 336 12.83 13.35 22.62
C SER A 336 12.44 12.90 24.03
N ASN A 337 13.10 11.86 24.55
CA ASN A 337 13.02 11.49 25.96
C ASN A 337 11.60 11.12 26.46
N LEU A 338 10.83 10.40 25.64
CA LEU A 338 9.51 9.89 26.01
C LEU A 338 9.60 8.97 27.24
N GLN A 339 8.86 9.31 28.31
CA GLN A 339 8.77 8.57 29.55
C GLN A 339 7.31 8.36 29.94
N VAL A 340 7.03 7.21 30.55
CA VAL A 340 5.72 6.90 31.13
C VAL A 340 5.87 6.89 32.65
N VAL A 341 5.02 7.66 33.32
CA VAL A 341 5.02 7.88 34.76
C VAL A 341 3.60 7.75 35.31
N GLU A 342 3.45 7.52 36.61
CA GLU A 342 2.12 7.42 37.27
C GLU A 342 1.16 6.40 36.62
N VAL A 343 1.65 5.17 36.36
CA VAL A 343 0.86 4.09 35.78
C VAL A 343 -0.18 3.57 36.79
N ALA A 344 -1.43 3.52 36.37
CA ALA A 344 -2.55 2.97 37.13
C ALA A 344 -3.30 1.92 36.29
N SER A 345 -4.37 1.36 36.85
CA SER A 345 -5.14 0.30 36.18
C SER A 345 -5.95 0.78 34.98
N LYS A 346 -6.23 2.09 34.86
CA LYS A 346 -6.99 2.65 33.72
C LYS A 346 -6.42 3.97 33.19
N SER A 347 -5.23 4.35 33.61
CA SER A 347 -4.59 5.59 33.20
C SER A 347 -3.08 5.51 33.33
N MET A 348 -2.38 6.36 32.58
CA MET A 348 -0.94 6.60 32.72
C MET A 348 -0.64 8.06 32.36
N ARG A 349 0.41 8.63 32.93
CA ARG A 349 0.93 9.95 32.53
C ARG A 349 2.14 9.74 31.62
N VAL A 350 2.17 10.47 30.52
CA VAL A 350 3.27 10.45 29.55
C VAL A 350 3.97 11.81 29.58
N THR A 351 5.30 11.82 29.53
CA THR A 351 6.14 13.02 29.57
C THR A 351 7.24 12.95 28.50
N TRP A 352 7.61 14.07 27.89
CA TRP A 352 8.65 14.13 26.84
C TRP A 352 9.36 15.48 26.82
N ASP A 353 10.51 15.56 26.17
CA ASP A 353 11.21 16.81 25.87
C ASP A 353 10.72 17.38 24.52
N ALA A 354 10.54 18.70 24.45
CA ALA A 354 10.01 19.37 23.26
C ALA A 354 10.91 19.17 22.01
N SER A 355 10.29 19.13 20.83
CA SER A 355 11.01 19.07 19.56
C SER A 355 11.79 20.38 19.30
N PHE A 356 12.96 20.28 18.64
CA PHE A 356 13.84 21.42 18.36
C PHE A 356 13.32 22.37 17.25
N GLY A 357 12.22 22.04 16.57
CA GLY A 357 11.60 22.86 15.52
C GLY A 357 10.23 23.46 15.88
N ASP A 358 9.75 24.42 15.09
CA ASP A 358 8.41 25.01 15.23
C ASP A 358 7.33 23.95 14.90
N VAL A 359 6.81 23.32 15.95
CA VAL A 359 5.75 22.31 15.87
C VAL A 359 4.39 22.95 16.18
N SER A 360 3.35 22.48 15.50
CA SER A 360 1.97 22.87 15.75
C SER A 360 1.32 22.09 16.91
N GLY A 361 1.95 21.00 17.36
CA GLY A 361 1.48 20.18 18.47
C GLY A 361 2.13 18.80 18.52
N TYR A 362 1.63 17.94 19.39
CA TYR A 362 2.04 16.54 19.49
C TYR A 362 0.83 15.61 19.36
N LYS A 363 1.05 14.40 18.83
CA LYS A 363 0.05 13.32 18.81
C LYS A 363 0.59 12.13 19.59
N ILE A 364 -0.18 11.65 20.56
CA ILE A 364 0.12 10.43 21.31
C ILE A 364 -0.85 9.35 20.83
N GLN A 365 -0.32 8.22 20.37
CA GLN A 365 -1.10 7.06 19.94
C GLN A 365 -0.81 5.89 20.87
N LEU A 366 -1.84 5.30 21.46
CA LEU A 366 -1.73 4.14 22.34
C LEU A 366 -2.40 2.94 21.67
N ILE A 367 -1.63 1.90 21.42
CA ILE A 367 -2.09 0.68 20.76
C ILE A 367 -2.03 -0.45 21.80
N PRO A 368 -3.19 -0.98 22.24
CA PRO A 368 -3.21 -2.15 23.13
C PRO A 368 -2.67 -3.38 22.40
N MET A 369 -1.78 -4.13 23.02
CA MET A 369 -1.20 -5.37 22.50
C MET A 369 -2.13 -6.59 22.60
N MET A 370 -3.44 -6.37 22.45
CA MET A 370 -4.47 -7.40 22.47
C MET A 370 -5.21 -7.43 21.12
N ALA A 371 -5.38 -8.62 20.55
CA ALA A 371 -6.06 -8.79 19.27
C ALA A 371 -7.49 -8.22 19.30
N GLY A 372 -7.86 -7.42 18.30
CA GLY A 372 -9.19 -6.80 18.20
C GLY A 372 -9.42 -5.59 19.10
N SER A 373 -8.41 -5.15 19.88
CA SER A 373 -8.53 -3.98 20.73
C SER A 373 -8.29 -2.67 19.96
N LYS A 374 -9.06 -1.63 20.28
CA LYS A 374 -9.01 -0.34 19.58
C LYS A 374 -7.82 0.51 20.03
N ARG A 375 -7.17 1.20 19.09
CA ARG A 375 -6.15 2.23 19.37
C ARG A 375 -6.80 3.52 19.87
N GLN A 376 -6.12 4.22 20.76
CA GLN A 376 -6.53 5.52 21.29
C GLN A 376 -5.56 6.60 20.81
N GLU A 377 -6.08 7.77 20.44
CA GLU A 377 -5.28 8.92 20.00
C GLU A 377 -5.60 10.16 20.85
N LEU A 378 -4.54 10.88 21.22
CA LEU A 378 -4.63 12.11 22.00
C LEU A 378 -3.76 13.19 21.34
N TYR A 379 -4.38 14.32 20.99
CA TYR A 379 -3.69 15.49 20.44
C TYR A 379 -3.38 16.49 21.57
N VAL A 380 -2.14 16.99 21.58
CA VAL A 380 -1.59 17.83 22.64
C VAL A 380 -1.01 19.11 22.04
N SER A 381 -1.20 20.22 22.74
CA SER A 381 -0.71 21.54 22.31
C SER A 381 0.84 21.60 22.22
N PRO A 382 1.42 22.50 21.40
CA PRO A 382 2.88 22.54 21.18
C PRO A 382 3.68 22.98 22.42
N GLY A 383 3.05 23.71 23.34
CA GLY A 383 3.66 24.12 24.61
C GLY A 383 3.59 23.09 25.73
N GLN A 384 2.91 21.96 25.53
CA GLN A 384 2.67 20.95 26.54
C GLN A 384 3.57 19.73 26.31
N THR A 385 4.31 19.34 27.35
CA THR A 385 5.30 18.25 27.35
C THR A 385 4.91 17.08 28.28
N SER A 386 3.67 17.10 28.78
CA SER A 386 3.10 16.02 29.58
C SER A 386 1.60 15.90 29.34
N ALA A 387 1.09 14.67 29.26
CA ALA A 387 -0.33 14.40 29.15
C ALA A 387 -0.73 13.16 29.96
N THR A 388 -1.88 13.22 30.63
CA THR A 388 -2.47 12.06 31.32
C THR A 388 -3.49 11.39 30.39
N VAL A 389 -3.23 10.14 30.05
CA VAL A 389 -4.12 9.32 29.22
C VAL A 389 -5.00 8.48 30.15
N THR A 390 -6.31 8.57 29.98
CA THR A 390 -7.32 7.86 30.78
C THR A 390 -8.18 6.95 29.90
N GLY A 391 -8.94 6.04 30.53
CA GLY A 391 -9.83 5.10 29.82
C GLY A 391 -9.14 3.83 29.31
N LEU A 392 -7.96 3.51 29.84
CA LEU A 392 -7.20 2.33 29.44
C LEU A 392 -7.78 1.06 30.04
N SER A 393 -7.57 -0.06 29.35
CA SER A 393 -7.87 -1.40 29.82
C SER A 393 -6.86 -1.81 30.89
N PRO A 394 -7.29 -2.32 32.05
CA PRO A 394 -6.40 -2.85 33.07
C PRO A 394 -5.60 -4.06 32.61
N ASP A 395 -4.45 -4.30 33.26
CA ASP A 395 -3.52 -5.41 32.98
C ASP A 395 -3.13 -5.55 31.50
N THR A 396 -3.24 -4.47 30.73
CA THR A 396 -3.02 -4.45 29.28
C THR A 396 -1.72 -3.72 28.97
N GLU A 397 -0.89 -4.34 28.13
CA GLU A 397 0.34 -3.75 27.59
C GLU A 397 0.00 -2.84 26.40
N TYR A 398 0.54 -1.63 26.40
CA TYR A 398 0.31 -0.61 25.39
C TYR A 398 1.62 -0.22 24.70
N GLN A 399 1.59 -0.17 23.36
CA GLN A 399 2.58 0.54 22.57
C GLN A 399 2.17 2.01 22.45
N ILE A 400 2.99 2.90 23.00
CA ILE A 400 2.77 4.34 23.05
C ILE A 400 3.68 4.97 22.00
N SER A 401 3.11 5.66 21.02
CA SER A 401 3.84 6.34 19.94
C SER A 401 3.58 7.84 20.01
N LEU A 402 4.62 8.63 20.23
CA LEU A 402 4.57 10.10 20.27
C LEU A 402 5.11 10.68 18.96
N PHE A 403 4.32 11.52 18.31
CA PHE A 403 4.66 12.24 17.09
C PHE A 403 4.69 13.74 17.36
N ALA A 404 5.71 14.44 16.88
CA ALA A 404 5.68 15.89 16.72
C ALA A 404 4.94 16.24 15.44
N LEU A 405 4.13 17.31 15.44
CA LEU A 405 3.32 17.70 14.28
C LEU A 405 3.72 19.09 13.79
N LYS A 406 3.68 19.30 12.48
CA LYS A 406 3.70 20.64 11.85
C LYS A 406 2.58 20.71 10.82
N GLY A 407 1.43 21.24 11.23
CA GLY A 407 0.18 21.10 10.49
C GLY A 407 -0.34 19.67 10.56
N LEU A 408 -0.37 18.97 9.41
CA LEU A 408 -0.87 17.59 9.26
C LEU A 408 0.23 16.54 9.22
N THR A 409 1.47 16.96 8.96
CA THR A 409 2.60 16.05 8.79
C THR A 409 3.11 15.64 10.17
N PRO A 410 3.16 14.33 10.48
CA PRO A 410 3.81 13.84 11.69
C PRO A 410 5.31 13.63 11.45
N SER A 411 6.11 13.83 12.50
CA SER A 411 7.47 13.31 12.57
C SER A 411 7.47 11.78 12.60
N GLU A 412 8.65 11.17 12.53
CA GLU A 412 8.81 9.78 12.99
C GLU A 412 8.36 9.66 14.47
N PRO A 413 7.74 8.54 14.88
CA PRO A 413 7.32 8.37 16.26
C PRO A 413 8.46 7.96 17.18
N ILE A 414 8.45 8.49 18.39
CA ILE A 414 9.16 7.87 19.52
C ILE A 414 8.22 6.87 20.16
N MET A 415 8.71 5.67 20.43
CA MET A 415 7.91 4.60 21.01
C MET A 415 8.34 4.27 22.43
N ALA A 416 7.35 3.97 23.28
CA ALA A 416 7.53 3.37 24.59
C ALA A 416 6.52 2.22 24.77
N MET A 417 6.89 1.22 25.55
CA MET A 417 6.01 0.12 25.92
C MET A 417 5.72 0.23 27.41
N GLU A 418 4.45 0.21 27.79
CA GLU A 418 4.09 0.22 29.21
C GLU A 418 2.86 -0.66 29.47
N LYS A 419 2.88 -1.37 30.59
CA LYS A 419 1.76 -2.23 31.00
C LYS A 419 0.98 -1.57 32.14
N THR A 420 -0.32 -1.38 31.91
CA THR A 420 -1.23 -0.87 32.95
C THR A 420 -1.31 -1.85 34.13
N GLU A 421 -1.56 -1.32 35.33
CA GLU A 421 -1.70 -2.18 36.50
C GLU A 421 -2.96 -3.07 36.38
N PRO A 422 -2.96 -4.29 36.92
CA PRO A 422 -4.18 -5.05 37.06
C PRO A 422 -5.16 -4.30 37.97
N VAL A 423 -6.47 -4.47 37.74
CA VAL A 423 -7.45 -4.03 38.73
C VAL A 423 -7.18 -4.84 39.99
N LYS A 424 -6.64 -4.19 41.02
CA LYS A 424 -6.48 -4.79 42.35
C LYS A 424 -7.88 -4.93 42.93
N VAL A 425 -8.59 -6.00 42.57
CA VAL A 425 -9.84 -6.40 43.22
C VAL A 425 -9.45 -7.29 44.38
N SER A 426 -9.22 -6.70 45.55
CA SER A 426 -9.13 -7.49 46.77
C SER A 426 -10.53 -7.84 47.22
N LEU A 427 -10.69 -9.06 47.72
CA LEU A 427 -11.95 -9.60 48.24
C LEU A 427 -12.32 -9.05 49.63
N GLU A 428 -11.52 -8.12 50.17
CA GLU A 428 -11.77 -7.43 51.42
C GLU A 428 -12.08 -5.96 51.12
N CYS A 429 -13.07 -5.39 51.81
CA CYS A 429 -13.45 -3.97 51.77
C CYS A 429 -12.35 -3.06 52.41
N SER A 430 -11.06 -3.39 52.23
CA SER A 430 -9.90 -2.89 52.98
C SER A 430 -8.69 -2.56 52.09
N LEU A 431 -8.90 -2.33 50.79
CA LEU A 431 -7.85 -1.80 49.92
C LEU A 431 -7.62 -0.31 50.24
N GLY A 432 -6.59 -0.05 51.05
CA GLY A 432 -5.89 1.22 51.20
C GLY A 432 -6.69 2.48 50.88
N VAL A 433 -7.06 3.22 51.95
CA VAL A 433 -7.70 4.54 52.03
C VAL A 433 -9.22 4.49 52.32
N ASP A 434 -9.58 4.82 53.58
CA ASP A 434 -10.86 5.33 54.12
C ASP A 434 -12.13 5.16 53.25
N VAL A 435 -12.60 3.92 53.03
CA VAL A 435 -13.91 3.68 52.42
C VAL A 435 -15.02 4.09 53.39
N GLN A 436 -15.79 5.11 53.02
CA GLN A 436 -16.90 5.65 53.81
C GLN A 436 -18.24 5.32 53.16
N ALA A 437 -19.16 4.72 53.92
CA ALA A 437 -20.54 4.49 53.48
C ALA A 437 -21.49 4.35 54.67
N ASP A 438 -22.76 4.70 54.47
CA ASP A 438 -23.83 4.48 55.44
C ASP A 438 -24.70 3.31 54.99
N VAL A 439 -24.65 2.20 55.73
CA VAL A 439 -25.32 0.94 55.37
C VAL A 439 -26.49 0.70 56.32
N VAL A 440 -27.69 0.56 55.77
CA VAL A 440 -28.89 0.16 56.50
C VAL A 440 -29.26 -1.27 56.11
N ILE A 441 -29.20 -2.19 57.07
CA ILE A 441 -29.65 -3.55 56.90
C ILE A 441 -31.13 -3.61 57.28
N LEU A 442 -31.98 -3.91 56.31
CA LEU A 442 -33.43 -3.98 56.44
C LEU A 442 -33.88 -5.44 56.40
N VAL A 443 -34.25 -5.99 57.56
CA VAL A 443 -34.44 -7.43 57.75
C VAL A 443 -35.90 -7.76 58.02
N ASP A 444 -36.46 -8.67 57.22
CA ASP A 444 -37.78 -9.20 57.50
C ASP A 444 -37.77 -10.03 58.80
N GLY A 445 -38.72 -9.72 59.68
CA GLY A 445 -38.99 -10.40 60.94
C GLY A 445 -40.37 -11.03 60.97
N SER A 446 -41.02 -11.21 59.82
CA SER A 446 -42.35 -11.79 59.64
C SER A 446 -42.48 -13.21 60.18
N TYR A 447 -43.72 -13.67 60.38
CA TYR A 447 -44.01 -15.02 60.88
C TYR A 447 -43.63 -16.15 59.92
N SER A 448 -43.48 -15.88 58.61
CA SER A 448 -43.11 -16.88 57.60
C SER A 448 -41.69 -17.42 57.81
N ILE A 449 -40.79 -16.59 58.34
CA ILE A 449 -39.39 -16.97 58.59
C ILE A 449 -39.30 -18.03 59.68
N GLY A 450 -39.94 -17.79 60.82
CA GLY A 450 -39.88 -18.64 62.01
C GLY A 450 -38.59 -18.50 62.83
N LEU A 451 -38.67 -18.84 64.12
CA LEU A 451 -37.58 -18.65 65.10
C LEU A 451 -36.27 -19.37 64.74
N SER A 452 -36.36 -20.58 64.18
CA SER A 452 -35.18 -21.38 63.81
C SER A 452 -34.41 -20.77 62.62
N ASN A 453 -35.12 -20.33 61.59
CA ASN A 453 -34.50 -19.70 60.42
C ASN A 453 -34.02 -18.27 60.74
N PHE A 454 -34.71 -17.57 61.65
CA PHE A 454 -34.26 -16.25 62.10
C PHE A 454 -32.90 -16.31 62.82
N ALA A 455 -32.57 -17.41 63.49
CA ALA A 455 -31.21 -17.63 63.99
C ALA A 455 -30.17 -17.70 62.87
N LYS A 456 -30.51 -18.29 61.72
CA LYS A 456 -29.64 -18.34 60.53
C LYS A 456 -29.48 -16.96 59.89
N VAL A 457 -30.54 -16.14 59.87
CA VAL A 457 -30.46 -14.73 59.45
C VAL A 457 -29.46 -13.97 60.32
N ARG A 458 -29.49 -14.12 61.65
CA ARG A 458 -28.51 -13.50 62.54
C ARG A 458 -27.07 -13.94 62.24
N SER A 459 -26.85 -15.24 62.02
CA SER A 459 -25.53 -15.75 61.63
C SER A 459 -25.05 -15.18 60.29
N PHE A 460 -25.94 -15.04 59.31
CA PHE A 460 -25.61 -14.43 58.02
C PHE A 460 -25.24 -12.94 58.16
N LEU A 461 -26.03 -12.18 58.92
CA LEU A 461 -25.73 -10.78 59.20
C LEU A 461 -24.40 -10.60 59.93
N GLU A 462 -24.07 -11.51 60.84
CA GLU A 462 -22.78 -11.50 61.51
C GLU A 462 -21.63 -11.68 60.50
N VAL A 463 -21.72 -12.64 59.57
CA VAL A 463 -20.70 -12.84 58.52
C VAL A 463 -20.57 -11.59 57.63
N LEU A 464 -21.71 -11.00 57.23
CA LEU A 464 -21.74 -9.80 56.40
C LEU A 464 -21.09 -8.59 57.09
N VAL A 465 -21.45 -8.33 58.34
CA VAL A 465 -20.93 -7.20 59.14
C VAL A 465 -19.43 -7.36 59.42
N ASN A 466 -18.94 -8.59 59.64
CA ASN A 466 -17.51 -8.86 59.81
C ASN A 466 -16.68 -8.61 58.54
N SER A 467 -17.33 -8.45 57.39
CA SER A 467 -16.66 -8.16 56.13
C SER A 467 -16.46 -6.66 55.87
N PHE A 468 -17.00 -5.79 56.74
CA PHE A 468 -16.90 -4.33 56.64
C PHE A 468 -15.95 -3.75 57.69
N ASP A 469 -15.21 -2.69 57.31
CA ASP A 469 -14.41 -1.90 58.24
C ASP A 469 -15.27 -0.81 58.90
N ILE A 470 -15.73 -1.08 60.12
CA ILE A 470 -16.76 -0.28 60.81
C ILE A 470 -16.11 0.79 61.69
N GLY A 471 -16.54 2.03 61.51
CA GLY A 471 -16.06 3.17 62.28
C GLY A 471 -16.78 4.48 61.93
N PRO A 472 -16.65 5.52 62.78
CA PRO A 472 -17.28 6.82 62.54
C PRO A 472 -16.82 7.48 61.23
N ASP A 473 -15.54 7.31 60.90
CA ASP A 473 -14.91 7.83 59.67
C ASP A 473 -14.76 6.75 58.58
N LYS A 474 -15.48 5.62 58.73
CA LYS A 474 -15.45 4.47 57.82
C LYS A 474 -16.86 4.05 57.42
N ILE A 475 -17.21 2.75 57.46
CA ILE A 475 -18.58 2.28 57.25
C ILE A 475 -19.38 2.41 58.55
N GLN A 476 -20.56 3.03 58.47
CA GLN A 476 -21.53 3.09 59.57
C GLN A 476 -22.70 2.16 59.26
N ILE A 477 -23.15 1.37 60.25
CA ILE A 477 -24.22 0.37 60.06
C ILE A 477 -25.42 0.69 60.95
N SER A 478 -26.61 0.57 60.39
CA SER A 478 -27.89 0.56 61.09
C SER A 478 -28.65 -0.73 60.79
N LEU A 479 -29.36 -1.25 61.78
CA LEU A 479 -30.22 -2.43 61.63
C LEU A 479 -31.67 -2.04 61.87
N VAL A 480 -32.52 -2.34 60.88
CA VAL A 480 -33.97 -2.14 60.93
C VAL A 480 -34.64 -3.48 60.70
N GLN A 481 -35.44 -3.92 61.65
CA GLN A 481 -36.29 -5.09 61.48
C GLN A 481 -37.69 -4.64 61.08
N TYR A 482 -38.31 -5.32 60.12
CA TYR A 482 -39.69 -5.00 59.74
C TYR A 482 -40.59 -6.23 59.74
N SER A 483 -41.86 -6.00 60.01
CA SER A 483 -42.91 -6.98 59.76
C SER A 483 -44.19 -6.25 59.35
N ARG A 484 -45.19 -6.16 60.24
CA ARG A 484 -46.32 -5.23 60.06
C ARG A 484 -45.84 -3.79 60.11
N ASP A 485 -44.93 -3.51 61.04
CA ASP A 485 -44.34 -2.21 61.29
C ASP A 485 -42.81 -2.33 61.30
N ALA A 486 -42.11 -1.25 60.98
CA ALA A 486 -40.65 -1.20 61.01
C ALA A 486 -40.15 -0.73 62.37
N HIS A 487 -39.08 -1.35 62.86
CA HIS A 487 -38.44 -1.05 64.14
C HIS A 487 -36.93 -0.95 63.94
N THR A 488 -36.34 0.18 64.31
CA THR A 488 -34.88 0.35 64.30
C THR A 488 -34.29 -0.28 65.55
N GLU A 489 -33.47 -1.31 65.39
CA GLU A 489 -32.74 -1.95 66.49
C GLU A 489 -31.54 -1.09 66.92
N PHE A 490 -30.87 -0.43 65.96
CA PHE A 490 -29.89 0.64 66.22
C PHE A 490 -29.68 1.55 65.00
N TYR A 491 -29.38 2.83 65.24
CA TYR A 491 -29.10 3.85 64.21
C TYR A 491 -27.63 3.86 63.79
N LEU A 492 -27.31 4.52 62.67
CA LEU A 492 -25.96 4.60 62.07
C LEU A 492 -24.89 5.12 63.07
N ASN A 493 -25.26 6.07 63.93
CA ASN A 493 -24.37 6.64 64.95
C ASN A 493 -24.41 5.94 66.32
N THR A 494 -25.08 4.79 66.45
CA THR A 494 -25.25 4.10 67.75
C THR A 494 -23.99 3.33 68.16
N HIS A 495 -23.37 2.63 67.20
CA HIS A 495 -22.17 1.83 67.42
C HIS A 495 -21.01 2.41 66.59
N ARG A 496 -19.79 2.39 67.15
CA ARG A 496 -18.61 3.04 66.55
C ARG A 496 -17.49 2.08 66.18
N ASP A 497 -17.69 0.78 66.42
CA ASP A 497 -16.72 -0.27 66.16
C ASP A 497 -17.43 -1.59 65.81
N LEU A 498 -16.69 -2.47 65.16
CA LEU A 498 -17.18 -3.78 64.69
C LEU A 498 -17.70 -4.66 65.84
N SER A 499 -17.02 -4.66 66.99
CA SER A 499 -17.38 -5.53 68.13
C SER A 499 -18.77 -5.20 68.67
N ALA A 500 -19.10 -3.91 68.79
CA ALA A 500 -20.41 -3.45 69.24
C ALA A 500 -21.53 -3.82 68.27
N VAL A 501 -21.31 -3.67 66.95
CA VAL A 501 -22.30 -4.04 65.93
C VAL A 501 -22.55 -5.56 65.92
N VAL A 502 -21.48 -6.37 65.94
CA VAL A 502 -21.61 -7.85 65.97
C VAL A 502 -22.39 -8.30 67.23
N LYS A 503 -22.14 -7.69 68.39
CA LYS A 503 -22.89 -7.99 69.62
C LYS A 503 -24.38 -7.67 69.49
N ALA A 504 -24.73 -6.53 68.89
CA ALA A 504 -26.11 -6.14 68.64
C ALA A 504 -26.81 -7.11 67.67
N VAL A 505 -26.14 -7.47 66.57
CA VAL A 505 -26.65 -8.42 65.55
C VAL A 505 -26.87 -9.83 66.12
N ARG A 506 -26.03 -10.30 67.05
CA ARG A 506 -26.22 -11.61 67.70
C ARG A 506 -27.46 -11.67 68.59
N THR A 507 -27.92 -10.55 69.14
CA THR A 507 -28.86 -10.52 70.28
C THR A 507 -30.22 -9.89 69.99
N PHE A 508 -30.43 -9.25 68.82
CA PHE A 508 -31.71 -8.60 68.53
C PHE A 508 -32.89 -9.61 68.44
N PRO A 509 -34.09 -9.23 68.91
CA PRO A 509 -35.22 -10.14 69.08
C PRO A 509 -35.94 -10.48 67.76
N TYR A 510 -36.57 -11.65 67.71
CA TYR A 510 -37.53 -11.98 66.65
C TYR A 510 -38.91 -11.41 67.00
N ARG A 511 -39.52 -10.62 66.11
CA ARG A 511 -40.75 -9.87 66.41
C ARG A 511 -42.03 -10.46 65.82
N GLY A 512 -41.97 -11.15 64.68
CA GLY A 512 -43.16 -11.69 64.01
C GLY A 512 -44.05 -10.62 63.39
N GLY A 513 -44.94 -11.01 62.47
CA GLY A 513 -45.92 -10.13 61.81
C GLY A 513 -46.14 -10.45 60.34
N SER A 514 -46.78 -9.53 59.59
CA SER A 514 -46.88 -9.57 58.12
C SER A 514 -45.58 -9.10 57.46
N THR A 515 -45.47 -9.08 56.13
CA THR A 515 -44.26 -8.65 55.40
C THR A 515 -44.52 -7.34 54.65
N ASN A 516 -44.56 -6.19 55.35
CA ASN A 516 -44.84 -4.88 54.73
C ASN A 516 -43.56 -4.18 54.22
N THR A 517 -42.99 -4.70 53.13
CA THR A 517 -41.70 -4.25 52.57
C THR A 517 -41.76 -2.81 52.06
N GLY A 518 -42.88 -2.36 51.48
CA GLY A 518 -43.04 -0.99 50.97
C GLY A 518 -43.00 0.07 52.07
N ARG A 519 -43.73 -0.17 53.16
CA ARG A 519 -43.70 0.68 54.36
C ARG A 519 -42.31 0.70 54.99
N ALA A 520 -41.62 -0.43 55.02
CA ALA A 520 -40.28 -0.55 55.58
C ALA A 520 -39.26 0.33 54.83
N MET A 521 -39.26 0.33 53.50
CA MET A 521 -38.40 1.22 52.70
C MET A 521 -38.72 2.71 52.89
N THR A 522 -40.01 3.05 53.03
CA THR A 522 -40.43 4.42 53.35
C THR A 522 -39.90 4.85 54.72
N TYR A 523 -39.96 3.95 55.70
CA TYR A 523 -39.46 4.18 57.05
C TYR A 523 -37.94 4.43 57.06
N VAL A 524 -37.16 3.63 56.32
CA VAL A 524 -35.70 3.82 56.18
C VAL A 524 -35.39 5.23 55.65
N ARG A 525 -36.06 5.67 54.59
CA ARG A 525 -35.90 7.03 54.03
C ARG A 525 -36.20 8.13 55.03
N GLU A 526 -37.31 8.02 55.77
CA GLU A 526 -37.86 9.12 56.56
C GLU A 526 -37.39 9.15 58.02
N LYS A 527 -36.88 8.04 58.55
CA LYS A 527 -36.57 7.88 59.97
C LYS A 527 -35.15 7.43 60.26
N VAL A 528 -34.44 6.85 59.28
CA VAL A 528 -33.10 6.27 59.48
C VAL A 528 -32.02 7.07 58.76
N PHE A 529 -32.18 7.35 57.47
CA PHE A 529 -31.26 8.22 56.70
C PHE A 529 -31.47 9.70 57.02
N LEU A 530 -31.28 10.07 58.30
CA LEU A 530 -31.35 11.43 58.80
C LEU A 530 -29.99 11.82 59.40
N ALA A 531 -29.57 13.06 59.20
CA ALA A 531 -28.29 13.56 59.72
C ALA A 531 -28.17 13.43 61.25
N ASN A 532 -29.26 13.72 61.98
CA ASN A 532 -29.30 13.54 63.44
C ASN A 532 -29.33 12.07 63.90
N ARG A 533 -29.42 11.11 62.97
CA ARG A 533 -29.35 9.66 63.21
C ARG A 533 -28.07 9.03 62.67
N GLY A 534 -27.09 9.86 62.31
CA GLY A 534 -25.76 9.43 61.87
C GLY A 534 -25.57 9.41 60.36
N SER A 535 -26.60 9.66 59.56
CA SER A 535 -26.40 9.69 58.11
C SER A 535 -25.52 10.87 57.69
N ARG A 536 -24.42 10.58 56.98
CA ARG A 536 -23.41 11.56 56.58
C ARG A 536 -23.74 12.14 55.20
N PRO A 537 -23.47 13.44 54.97
CA PRO A 537 -23.47 13.99 53.63
C PRO A 537 -22.25 13.48 52.85
N ASN A 538 -22.37 13.39 51.52
CA ASN A 538 -21.26 13.04 50.61
C ASN A 538 -20.63 11.66 50.83
N VAL A 539 -21.38 10.70 51.37
CA VAL A 539 -21.02 9.27 51.39
C VAL A 539 -22.13 8.46 50.72
N PRO A 540 -21.83 7.32 50.06
CA PRO A 540 -22.84 6.41 49.55
C PRO A 540 -23.75 5.92 50.65
N ARG A 541 -25.06 5.87 50.35
CA ARG A 541 -26.08 5.30 51.23
C ARG A 541 -26.56 4.00 50.62
N VAL A 542 -26.44 2.91 51.38
CA VAL A 542 -26.75 1.56 50.91
C VAL A 542 -27.85 0.96 51.79
N THR A 543 -28.83 0.31 51.19
CA THR A 543 -29.84 -0.49 51.88
C THR A 543 -29.73 -1.94 51.45
N ILE A 544 -29.58 -2.85 52.41
CA ILE A 544 -29.56 -4.30 52.16
C ILE A 544 -30.88 -4.86 52.69
N LEU A 545 -31.78 -5.18 51.77
CA LEU A 545 -33.09 -5.76 52.08
C LEU A 545 -33.01 -7.28 52.11
N ILE A 546 -33.48 -7.91 53.19
CA ILE A 546 -33.58 -9.37 53.32
C ILE A 546 -35.03 -9.75 53.57
N THR A 547 -35.61 -10.62 52.72
CA THR A 547 -37.01 -11.06 52.80
C THR A 547 -37.17 -12.54 52.45
N ASP A 548 -38.13 -13.23 53.06
CA ASP A 548 -38.44 -14.64 52.75
C ASP A 548 -39.74 -14.86 51.96
N GLY A 549 -40.45 -13.77 51.67
CA GLY A 549 -41.77 -13.85 51.07
C GLY A 549 -42.21 -12.57 50.35
N LYS A 550 -43.41 -12.67 49.76
CA LYS A 550 -44.07 -11.61 49.00
C LYS A 550 -44.46 -10.43 49.88
N SER A 551 -44.27 -9.21 49.38
CA SER A 551 -44.73 -8.00 50.07
C SER A 551 -46.26 -8.00 50.25
N SER A 552 -46.72 -7.68 51.45
CA SER A 552 -48.15 -7.53 51.81
C SER A 552 -48.71 -6.14 51.46
N ASP A 553 -47.85 -5.19 51.11
CA ASP A 553 -48.19 -3.83 50.68
C ASP A 553 -47.50 -3.43 49.36
N SER A 554 -47.91 -2.29 48.79
CA SER A 554 -47.31 -1.77 47.56
C SER A 554 -45.87 -1.31 47.80
N PHE A 555 -44.93 -1.85 47.03
CA PHE A 555 -43.49 -1.66 47.22
C PHE A 555 -42.80 -0.86 46.11
N LYS A 556 -43.38 -0.79 44.90
CA LYS A 556 -42.75 -0.14 43.72
C LYS A 556 -42.52 1.35 43.91
N ASP A 557 -43.52 2.08 44.40
CA ASP A 557 -43.43 3.52 44.64
C ASP A 557 -42.44 3.85 45.78
N PRO A 558 -42.50 3.19 46.95
CA PRO A 558 -41.48 3.32 47.99
C PRO A 558 -40.06 3.04 47.50
N ALA A 559 -39.83 1.95 46.76
CA ALA A 559 -38.53 1.61 46.20
C ALA A 559 -38.02 2.71 45.25
N THR A 560 -38.87 3.18 44.33
CA THR A 560 -38.52 4.26 43.39
C THR A 560 -38.15 5.54 44.12
N LYS A 561 -38.89 5.91 45.18
CA LYS A 561 -38.58 7.10 45.97
C LYS A 561 -37.30 6.94 46.80
N LEU A 562 -36.97 5.74 47.24
CA LEU A 562 -35.71 5.45 47.94
C LEU A 562 -34.53 5.52 46.97
N LYS A 563 -34.64 4.94 45.77
CA LYS A 563 -33.66 5.08 44.67
C LYS A 563 -33.42 6.53 44.26
N LYS A 564 -34.50 7.31 44.07
CA LYS A 564 -34.42 8.76 43.78
C LYS A 564 -33.81 9.59 44.91
N ALA A 565 -33.76 9.05 46.12
CA ALA A 565 -33.05 9.66 47.23
C ALA A 565 -31.56 9.32 47.24
N ASP A 566 -30.99 8.80 46.13
CA ASP A 566 -29.57 8.42 45.98
C ASP A 566 -29.17 7.34 47.01
N VAL A 567 -30.05 6.35 47.17
CA VAL A 567 -29.83 5.16 48.00
C VAL A 567 -29.73 3.95 47.09
N GLU A 568 -28.64 3.20 47.26
CA GLU A 568 -28.38 1.96 46.54
C GLU A 568 -29.02 0.77 47.26
N ILE A 569 -29.89 0.01 46.59
CA ILE A 569 -30.67 -1.06 47.22
C ILE A 569 -30.21 -2.43 46.69
N PHE A 570 -29.70 -3.26 47.59
CA PHE A 570 -29.44 -4.68 47.37
C PHE A 570 -30.58 -5.50 47.97
N ALA A 571 -31.11 -6.45 47.21
CA ALA A 571 -32.24 -7.27 47.62
C ALA A 571 -31.85 -8.75 47.71
N VAL A 572 -32.06 -9.36 48.87
CA VAL A 572 -31.78 -10.77 49.16
C VAL A 572 -33.10 -11.47 49.48
N GLY A 573 -33.50 -12.36 48.59
CA GLY A 573 -34.65 -13.23 48.73
C GLY A 573 -34.26 -14.63 49.19
N VAL A 574 -35.06 -15.20 50.08
CA VAL A 574 -34.89 -16.59 50.55
C VAL A 574 -36.16 -17.36 50.30
N LYS A 575 -36.05 -18.62 49.87
CA LYS A 575 -37.15 -19.59 49.80
C LYS A 575 -38.34 -19.10 48.97
N ASP A 576 -39.38 -18.55 49.60
CA ASP A 576 -40.65 -18.16 48.96
C ASP A 576 -40.62 -16.70 48.44
N ALA A 577 -39.44 -16.06 48.47
CA ALA A 577 -39.25 -14.72 47.94
C ALA A 577 -39.47 -14.66 46.42
N VAL A 578 -40.24 -13.65 45.97
CA VAL A 578 -40.58 -13.48 44.56
C VAL A 578 -39.51 -12.63 43.87
N ARG A 579 -38.69 -13.26 43.02
CA ARG A 579 -37.56 -12.60 42.34
C ARG A 579 -37.97 -11.31 41.59
N SER A 580 -39.10 -11.30 40.90
CA SER A 580 -39.58 -10.11 40.19
C SER A 580 -39.97 -8.94 41.10
N GLU A 581 -40.31 -9.18 42.37
CA GLU A 581 -40.49 -8.09 43.35
C GLU A 581 -39.14 -7.52 43.77
N LEU A 582 -38.13 -8.38 43.96
CA LEU A 582 -36.77 -7.98 44.31
C LEU A 582 -36.13 -7.14 43.19
N GLU A 583 -36.29 -7.55 41.93
CA GLU A 583 -35.82 -6.82 40.75
C GLU A 583 -36.45 -5.42 40.65
N ALA A 584 -37.74 -5.30 40.96
CA ALA A 584 -38.41 -4.00 40.98
C ALA A 584 -37.93 -3.09 42.13
N ILE A 585 -37.47 -3.69 43.23
CA ILE A 585 -36.98 -2.97 44.42
C ILE A 585 -35.53 -2.52 44.24
N ALA A 586 -34.66 -3.44 43.83
CA ALA A 586 -33.23 -3.24 43.70
C ALA A 586 -32.85 -2.19 42.63
N ASN A 587 -31.59 -1.76 42.66
CA ASN A 587 -30.99 -0.94 41.62
C ASN A 587 -30.50 -1.81 40.44
N GLU A 588 -30.32 -1.20 39.27
CA GLU A 588 -29.70 -1.87 38.11
C GLU A 588 -28.16 -1.85 38.25
N PRO A 589 -27.43 -2.87 37.77
CA PRO A 589 -27.92 -4.06 37.07
C PRO A 589 -28.39 -5.17 38.03
N VAL A 590 -29.50 -5.82 37.68
CA VAL A 590 -30.15 -6.90 38.46
C VAL A 590 -29.17 -7.99 38.90
N GLU A 591 -28.24 -8.39 38.04
CA GLU A 591 -27.31 -9.51 38.27
C GLU A 591 -26.39 -9.30 39.48
N THR A 592 -26.18 -8.04 39.88
CA THR A 592 -25.29 -7.68 41.00
C THR A 592 -26.06 -7.15 42.21
N HIS A 593 -27.36 -6.87 42.08
CA HIS A 593 -28.17 -6.27 43.14
C HIS A 593 -29.30 -7.17 43.66
N VAL A 594 -29.58 -8.30 42.99
CA VAL A 594 -30.62 -9.25 43.39
C VAL A 594 -30.03 -10.63 43.63
N TYR A 595 -30.19 -11.13 44.85
CA TYR A 595 -29.74 -12.46 45.27
C TYR A 595 -30.93 -13.29 45.70
N THR A 596 -31.00 -14.54 45.22
CA THR A 596 -32.03 -15.49 45.64
C THR A 596 -31.38 -16.78 46.08
N VAL A 597 -31.71 -17.26 47.28
CA VAL A 597 -31.24 -18.54 47.80
C VAL A 597 -32.42 -19.48 48.10
N GLU A 598 -32.19 -20.77 47.85
CA GLU A 598 -33.20 -21.83 47.97
C GLU A 598 -33.68 -22.00 49.43
N ASP A 599 -32.76 -21.81 50.38
CA ASP A 599 -33.01 -21.93 51.81
C ASP A 599 -32.07 -21.02 52.64
N PHE A 600 -32.29 -21.01 53.95
CA PHE A 600 -31.51 -20.21 54.90
C PHE A 600 -30.13 -20.78 55.21
N ASP A 601 -29.83 -22.04 54.84
CA ASP A 601 -28.51 -22.66 55.01
C ASP A 601 -27.56 -22.26 53.86
N ALA A 602 -28.11 -21.94 52.69
CA ALA A 602 -27.40 -21.50 51.50
C ALA A 602 -26.86 -20.06 51.57
N PHE A 603 -27.18 -19.29 52.62
CA PHE A 603 -26.70 -17.92 52.81
C PHE A 603 -25.17 -17.77 52.78
N GLN A 604 -24.44 -18.79 53.22
CA GLN A 604 -22.98 -18.78 53.16
C GLN A 604 -22.46 -18.68 51.73
N ARG A 605 -23.16 -19.27 50.74
CA ARG A 605 -22.75 -19.27 49.33
C ARG A 605 -22.73 -17.86 48.74
N ILE A 606 -23.73 -17.04 49.08
CA ILE A 606 -23.88 -15.68 48.53
C ILE A 606 -23.12 -14.62 49.32
N SER A 607 -22.70 -14.92 50.56
CA SER A 607 -22.08 -13.93 51.45
C SER A 607 -20.87 -13.22 50.82
N LYS A 608 -20.01 -13.97 50.14
CA LYS A 608 -18.82 -13.44 49.45
C LYS A 608 -19.17 -12.58 48.24
N GLU A 609 -20.08 -13.05 47.40
CA GLU A 609 -20.50 -12.37 46.17
C GLU A 609 -21.29 -11.09 46.45
N LEU A 610 -22.18 -11.14 47.44
CA LEU A 610 -22.94 -9.98 47.92
C LEU A 610 -22.00 -8.93 48.50
N THR A 611 -21.06 -9.33 49.36
CA THR A 611 -20.07 -8.40 49.94
C THR A 611 -19.25 -7.73 48.85
N GLN A 612 -18.75 -8.49 47.88
CA GLN A 612 -17.97 -7.95 46.76
C GLN A 612 -18.77 -6.94 45.94
N SER A 613 -20.03 -7.25 45.64
CA SER A 613 -20.90 -6.37 44.85
C SER A 613 -21.22 -5.08 45.61
N ILE A 614 -21.46 -5.17 46.92
CA ILE A 614 -21.63 -3.99 47.79
C ILE A 614 -20.37 -3.12 47.81
N CYS A 615 -19.18 -3.70 48.02
CA CYS A 615 -17.92 -2.96 48.08
C CYS A 615 -17.62 -2.23 46.76
N LEU A 616 -17.72 -2.94 45.62
CA LEU A 616 -17.50 -2.34 44.30
C LEU A 616 -18.47 -1.19 44.03
N ARG A 617 -19.73 -1.35 44.43
CA ARG A 617 -20.75 -0.31 44.23
C ARG A 617 -20.52 0.91 45.11
N ILE A 618 -20.09 0.71 46.36
CA ILE A 618 -19.69 1.80 47.26
C ILE A 618 -18.54 2.61 46.65
N GLU A 619 -17.51 1.95 46.11
CA GLU A 619 -16.37 2.63 45.47
C GLU A 619 -16.81 3.45 44.24
N GLN A 620 -17.67 2.87 43.40
CA GLN A 620 -18.18 3.54 42.20
C GLN A 620 -19.02 4.78 42.56
N GLU A 621 -19.87 4.69 43.58
CA GLU A 621 -20.65 5.84 44.05
C GLU A 621 -19.79 6.89 44.77
N LEU A 622 -18.74 6.49 45.50
CA LEU A 622 -17.75 7.44 46.03
C LEU A 622 -17.06 8.22 44.92
N LEU A 623 -16.72 7.59 43.80
CA LEU A 623 -16.18 8.26 42.63
C LEU A 623 -17.19 9.21 41.99
N ASN A 624 -18.48 8.82 41.90
CA ASN A 624 -19.54 9.70 41.39
C ASN A 624 -19.73 10.94 42.28
N ILE A 625 -19.70 10.77 43.60
CA ILE A 625 -19.78 11.87 44.57
C ILE A 625 -18.56 12.79 44.44
N LYS A 626 -17.34 12.23 44.29
CA LYS A 626 -16.13 13.02 44.01
C LYS A 626 -16.25 13.77 42.68
N LYS A 627 -16.75 13.15 41.61
CA LYS A 627 -16.97 13.84 40.33
C LYS A 627 -17.99 14.97 40.43
N ARG A 628 -19.06 14.80 41.22
CA ARG A 628 -20.06 15.85 41.48
C ARG A 628 -19.50 17.04 42.29
N SER A 629 -18.41 16.86 43.05
CA SER A 629 -17.73 17.96 43.74
C SER A 629 -16.74 18.71 42.85
N LEU A 630 -16.37 18.17 41.69
CA LEU A 630 -15.53 18.84 40.70
C LEU A 630 -16.39 19.73 39.80
N LEU A 631 -16.06 21.03 39.76
CA LEU A 631 -16.83 22.00 38.97
C LEU A 631 -16.57 21.82 37.47
N PRO A 632 -17.61 21.65 36.64
CA PRO A 632 -17.44 21.59 35.18
C PRO A 632 -17.23 22.99 34.59
N PRO A 633 -16.63 23.08 33.38
CA PRO A 633 -16.60 24.33 32.62
C PRO A 633 -18.02 24.80 32.25
N ARG A 634 -18.17 26.08 31.91
CA ARG A 634 -19.46 26.71 31.55
C ARG A 634 -19.39 27.43 30.21
N SER A 635 -20.54 27.80 29.66
CA SER A 635 -20.66 28.71 28.51
C SER A 635 -19.88 28.29 27.25
N LEU A 636 -20.16 27.11 26.68
CA LEU A 636 -19.50 26.66 25.46
C LEU A 636 -19.99 27.47 24.25
N THR A 637 -19.06 28.08 23.53
CA THR A 637 -19.31 28.88 22.33
C THR A 637 -18.35 28.47 21.21
N PHE A 638 -18.80 28.63 19.96
CA PHE A 638 -18.01 28.29 18.77
C PHE A 638 -17.75 29.54 17.92
N SER A 639 -16.57 29.60 17.32
CA SER A 639 -16.08 30.72 16.50
C SER A 639 -15.09 30.22 15.45
N GLU A 640 -14.64 31.07 14.53
CA GLU A 640 -13.67 30.70 13.47
C GLU A 640 -14.09 29.45 12.66
N VAL A 641 -15.39 29.32 12.36
CA VAL A 641 -15.93 28.16 11.64
C VAL A 641 -15.43 28.16 10.21
N ALA A 642 -14.69 27.11 9.85
CA ALA A 642 -14.11 26.88 8.54
C ALA A 642 -14.66 25.57 7.95
N THR A 643 -14.21 25.23 6.74
CA THR A 643 -14.61 23.99 6.04
C THR A 643 -14.12 22.73 6.73
N ARG A 644 -13.01 22.80 7.47
CA ARG A 644 -12.38 21.65 8.13
C ARG A 644 -11.93 21.94 9.57
N SER A 645 -12.43 23.01 10.19
CA SER A 645 -12.09 23.35 11.57
C SER A 645 -13.08 24.33 12.19
N PHE A 646 -13.16 24.39 13.52
CA PHE A 646 -13.75 25.53 14.24
C PHE A 646 -13.13 25.65 15.64
N ARG A 647 -13.25 26.82 16.27
CA ARG A 647 -12.73 27.09 17.61
C ARG A 647 -13.82 26.97 18.67
N ALA A 648 -13.61 26.12 19.66
CA ALA A 648 -14.43 26.00 20.86
C ALA A 648 -13.86 26.85 22.00
N THR A 649 -14.71 27.60 22.70
CA THR A 649 -14.32 28.47 23.83
C THR A 649 -15.30 28.30 24.98
N TRP A 650 -14.79 28.20 26.21
CA TRP A 650 -15.57 28.01 27.43
C TRP A 650 -15.11 28.93 28.56
N GLU A 651 -15.86 28.97 29.65
CA GLU A 651 -15.58 29.75 30.85
C GLU A 651 -15.35 28.83 32.06
N THR A 652 -14.63 29.33 33.07
CA THR A 652 -14.39 28.61 34.34
C THR A 652 -14.37 29.56 35.53
N ASP A 653 -14.88 29.10 36.68
CA ASP A 653 -14.88 29.85 37.94
C ASP A 653 -13.73 29.42 38.88
N VAL A 654 -12.82 28.55 38.42
CA VAL A 654 -11.84 27.84 39.25
C VAL A 654 -10.44 27.86 38.67
N PHE A 655 -9.43 28.01 39.54
CA PHE A 655 -8.03 28.18 39.15
C PHE A 655 -7.16 26.92 39.34
N ASN A 656 -7.73 25.83 39.86
CA ASN A 656 -7.00 24.58 40.17
C ASN A 656 -7.24 23.47 39.13
N VAL A 657 -7.68 23.82 37.93
CA VAL A 657 -7.80 22.90 36.80
C VAL A 657 -6.40 22.64 36.25
N LEU A 658 -6.02 21.37 36.09
CA LEU A 658 -4.70 20.99 35.55
C LEU A 658 -4.69 21.09 34.02
N SER A 659 -5.76 20.61 33.39
CA SER A 659 -5.95 20.60 31.94
C SER A 659 -7.43 20.49 31.61
N TYR A 660 -7.81 20.88 30.39
CA TYR A 660 -9.12 20.58 29.82
C TYR A 660 -8.96 19.46 28.79
N LEU A 661 -9.83 18.46 28.86
CA LEU A 661 -9.97 17.41 27.87
C LEU A 661 -11.17 17.73 26.97
N ILE A 662 -10.92 17.89 25.67
CA ILE A 662 -11.92 18.16 24.65
C ILE A 662 -12.10 16.89 23.85
N GLN A 663 -13.34 16.44 23.71
CA GLN A 663 -13.73 15.26 22.95
C GLN A 663 -14.74 15.65 21.88
N PHE A 664 -14.51 15.28 20.63
CA PHE A 664 -15.44 15.60 19.55
C PHE A 664 -15.60 14.45 18.55
N ARG A 665 -16.79 14.37 17.93
CA ARG A 665 -17.13 13.37 16.90
C ARG A 665 -18.26 13.87 16.00
N PRO A 666 -18.43 13.32 14.79
CA PRO A 666 -19.63 13.57 13.99
C PRO A 666 -20.89 13.17 14.77
N ALA A 667 -21.85 14.09 14.90
CA ALA A 667 -23.07 13.87 15.70
C ALA A 667 -23.96 12.73 15.16
N ALA A 668 -23.84 12.42 13.87
CA ALA A 668 -24.53 11.27 13.25
C ALA A 668 -23.94 9.91 13.66
N ASP A 669 -22.68 9.89 14.14
CA ASP A 669 -21.98 8.67 14.52
C ASP A 669 -22.08 8.42 16.04
N THR A 670 -23.26 7.96 16.48
CA THR A 670 -23.55 7.74 17.90
C THR A 670 -22.72 6.62 18.54
N ASN A 671 -22.19 5.70 17.73
CA ASN A 671 -21.30 4.61 18.15
C ASN A 671 -19.82 4.88 17.81
N GLY A 672 -19.53 6.04 17.21
CA GLY A 672 -18.19 6.49 16.86
C GLY A 672 -17.37 6.90 18.06
N ASP A 673 -16.07 6.59 17.99
CA ASP A 673 -15.11 6.96 19.03
C ASP A 673 -14.85 8.47 18.99
N PHE A 674 -14.71 9.09 20.16
CA PHE A 674 -14.37 10.51 20.25
C PHE A 674 -12.90 10.75 19.93
N VAL A 675 -12.64 11.75 19.10
CA VAL A 675 -11.30 12.34 18.97
C VAL A 675 -11.04 13.17 20.21
N SER A 676 -9.91 12.91 20.89
CA SER A 676 -9.56 13.56 22.15
C SER A 676 -8.40 14.55 21.98
N MET A 677 -8.53 15.73 22.59
CA MET A 677 -7.53 16.79 22.62
C MET A 677 -7.35 17.30 24.05
N SER A 678 -6.12 17.57 24.47
CA SER A 678 -5.83 18.17 25.79
C SER A 678 -5.24 19.57 25.62
N VAL A 679 -5.76 20.52 26.39
CA VAL A 679 -5.17 21.87 26.53
C VAL A 679 -4.83 22.16 27.99
N PRO A 680 -3.80 22.96 28.27
CA PRO A 680 -3.45 23.36 29.64
C PRO A 680 -4.60 24.05 30.39
N GLY A 681 -4.60 23.95 31.72
CA GLY A 681 -5.68 24.49 32.56
C GLY A 681 -5.81 26.02 32.58
N ASP A 682 -4.81 26.75 32.09
CA ASP A 682 -4.85 28.20 31.87
C ASP A 682 -5.43 28.60 30.50
N THR A 683 -5.71 27.62 29.63
CA THR A 683 -6.17 27.81 28.27
C THR A 683 -7.66 27.45 28.17
N LEU A 684 -8.50 28.44 27.87
CA LEU A 684 -9.97 28.32 27.83
C LEU A 684 -10.55 28.19 26.41
N THR A 685 -9.70 27.91 25.43
CA THR A 685 -10.09 27.78 24.02
C THR A 685 -9.28 26.70 23.32
N ALA A 686 -9.90 25.99 22.38
CA ALA A 686 -9.26 25.00 21.55
C ALA A 686 -9.72 25.12 20.09
N LEU A 687 -8.79 25.12 19.15
CA LEU A 687 -9.10 24.99 17.73
C LEU A 687 -9.21 23.49 17.41
N LEU A 688 -10.37 23.04 16.91
CA LEU A 688 -10.60 21.67 16.49
C LEU A 688 -10.29 21.55 14.99
N PRO A 689 -9.18 20.90 14.59
CA PRO A 689 -8.78 20.79 13.19
C PRO A 689 -9.29 19.49 12.55
N HIS A 690 -9.11 19.38 11.24
CA HIS A 690 -9.29 18.16 10.44
C HIS A 690 -10.72 17.57 10.46
N LEU A 691 -11.70 18.46 10.57
CA LEU A 691 -13.10 18.12 10.51
C LEU A 691 -13.55 17.85 9.06
N THR A 692 -14.61 17.08 8.88
CA THR A 692 -15.22 16.83 7.58
C THR A 692 -16.16 17.98 7.21
N PRO A 693 -16.07 18.53 5.99
CA PRO A 693 -16.97 19.60 5.52
C PRO A 693 -18.45 19.23 5.64
N VAL A 694 -19.29 20.25 5.83
CA VAL A 694 -20.76 20.12 5.96
C VAL A 694 -21.20 19.02 6.96
N THR A 695 -20.45 18.85 8.05
CA THR A 695 -20.74 17.83 9.06
C THR A 695 -21.02 18.47 10.42
N LEU A 696 -22.11 18.06 11.06
CA LEU A 696 -22.45 18.45 12.44
C LEU A 696 -21.60 17.64 13.42
N TYR A 697 -20.90 18.31 14.32
CA TYR A 697 -20.05 17.72 15.35
C TYR A 697 -20.64 17.90 16.75
N GLU A 698 -20.57 16.85 17.57
CA GLU A 698 -20.79 16.88 19.01
C GLU A 698 -19.44 17.16 19.69
N VAL A 699 -19.38 18.13 20.61
CA VAL A 699 -18.17 18.53 21.34
C VAL A 699 -18.43 18.50 22.85
N ASN A 700 -17.57 17.80 23.59
CA ASN A 700 -17.60 17.64 25.04
C ASN A 700 -16.31 18.20 25.65
N VAL A 701 -16.42 19.07 26.66
CA VAL A 701 -15.27 19.65 27.38
C VAL A 701 -15.31 19.24 28.84
N PHE A 702 -14.25 18.58 29.32
CA PHE A 702 -14.08 18.15 30.71
C PHE A 702 -12.97 18.96 31.37
N ALA A 703 -13.17 19.40 32.61
CA ALA A 703 -12.09 19.95 33.43
C ALA A 703 -11.40 18.81 34.19
N GLN A 704 -10.08 18.70 34.08
CA GLN A 704 -9.28 17.66 34.72
C GLN A 704 -8.60 18.21 35.98
N TYR A 705 -8.80 17.53 37.10
CA TYR A 705 -8.21 17.85 38.40
C TYR A 705 -7.33 16.69 38.87
N ALA A 706 -6.50 16.93 39.89
CA ALA A 706 -5.72 15.86 40.53
C ALA A 706 -6.60 14.70 41.06
N GLN A 707 -7.85 14.99 41.41
CA GLN A 707 -8.83 14.04 41.93
C GLN A 707 -9.67 13.35 40.83
N GLY A 708 -9.49 13.70 39.55
CA GLY A 708 -10.21 13.14 38.41
C GLY A 708 -10.87 14.19 37.50
N ASP A 709 -11.69 13.72 36.55
CA ASP A 709 -12.38 14.58 35.57
C ASP A 709 -13.75 15.05 36.07
N SER A 710 -14.14 16.28 35.73
CA SER A 710 -15.49 16.82 35.96
C SER A 710 -16.55 16.17 35.07
N PHE A 711 -17.82 16.56 35.24
CA PHE A 711 -18.83 16.31 34.19
C PHE A 711 -18.52 17.12 32.92
N PRO A 712 -18.91 16.64 31.72
CA PRO A 712 -18.67 17.35 30.48
C PRO A 712 -19.63 18.52 30.29
N LEU A 713 -19.12 19.59 29.68
CA LEU A 713 -19.90 20.63 29.02
C LEU A 713 -20.05 20.26 27.54
N ASN A 714 -21.28 20.08 27.06
CA ASN A 714 -21.59 19.63 25.71
C ASN A 714 -22.07 20.79 24.80
N GLY A 715 -21.77 20.73 23.51
CA GLY A 715 -22.30 21.61 22.47
C GLY A 715 -22.14 21.02 21.06
N PHE A 716 -22.77 21.67 20.07
CA PHE A 716 -22.77 21.22 18.68
C PHE A 716 -22.42 22.34 17.71
N GLU A 717 -21.68 22.02 16.64
CA GLU A 717 -21.36 22.97 15.56
C GLU A 717 -21.19 22.27 14.21
N THR A 718 -21.48 22.97 13.10
CA THR A 718 -21.36 22.45 11.72
C THR A 718 -20.26 23.16 10.94
N THR A 719 -19.38 22.40 10.30
CA THR A 719 -18.34 22.92 9.39
C THR A 719 -18.92 23.49 8.08
N LEU A 720 -18.21 24.42 7.44
CA LEU A 720 -18.62 25.01 6.15
C LEU A 720 -18.42 24.07 4.94
N ASP A 721 -18.94 24.46 3.77
CA ASP A 721 -18.84 23.75 2.48
C ASP A 721 -17.54 24.08 1.71
N GLU A 722 -16.99 23.13 0.97
CA GLU A 722 -15.75 23.31 0.19
C GLU A 722 -15.97 24.18 -1.05
N GLN A 723 -15.26 25.30 -1.15
CA GLN A 723 -15.21 26.14 -2.35
C GLN A 723 -13.86 25.94 -3.06
N GLY A 724 -13.89 25.60 -4.35
CA GLY A 724 -12.71 25.34 -5.16
C GLY A 724 -12.58 26.26 -6.38
N THR A 725 -11.44 26.17 -7.06
CA THR A 725 -11.17 26.88 -8.32
C THR A 725 -11.23 25.93 -9.51
N VAL A 726 -11.58 26.46 -10.68
CA VAL A 726 -11.58 25.70 -11.94
C VAL A 726 -10.16 25.26 -12.30
N SER A 727 -9.98 24.02 -12.76
CA SER A 727 -8.68 23.47 -13.15
C SER A 727 -8.72 22.87 -14.56
N ASN A 728 -7.56 22.62 -15.18
CA ASN A 728 -7.43 22.04 -16.53
C ASN A 728 -8.17 22.81 -17.64
N LEU A 729 -8.21 24.15 -17.57
CA LEU A 729 -8.82 25.00 -18.60
C LEU A 729 -8.07 24.89 -19.94
N ARG A 730 -8.79 24.61 -21.04
CA ARG A 730 -8.25 24.37 -22.39
C ARG A 730 -9.13 25.00 -23.47
N VAL A 731 -8.49 25.42 -24.56
CA VAL A 731 -9.14 25.84 -25.82
C VAL A 731 -8.83 24.83 -26.92
N SER A 732 -9.84 24.44 -27.69
CA SER A 732 -9.73 23.51 -28.82
C SER A 732 -10.75 23.85 -29.92
N GLU A 733 -10.66 23.17 -31.08
CA GLU A 733 -11.62 23.32 -32.19
C GLU A 733 -11.74 24.76 -32.74
N GLU A 734 -10.61 25.48 -32.88
CA GLU A 734 -10.57 26.85 -33.40
C GLU A 734 -10.99 26.94 -34.88
N THR A 735 -11.97 27.79 -35.17
CA THR A 735 -12.48 28.10 -36.51
C THR A 735 -12.17 29.57 -36.88
N THR A 736 -12.72 30.06 -37.99
CA THR A 736 -12.64 31.48 -38.35
C THR A 736 -13.47 32.38 -37.44
N ASP A 737 -14.45 31.82 -36.71
CA ASP A 737 -15.44 32.58 -35.94
C ASP A 737 -15.89 31.92 -34.62
N SER A 738 -15.24 30.86 -34.15
CA SER A 738 -15.59 30.18 -32.90
C SER A 738 -14.45 29.30 -32.37
N PHE A 739 -14.51 28.93 -31.08
CA PHE A 739 -13.69 27.86 -30.50
C PHE A 739 -14.36 27.23 -29.26
N LEU A 740 -13.99 25.99 -28.94
CA LEU A 740 -14.48 25.24 -27.78
C LEU A 740 -13.60 25.50 -26.55
N VAL A 741 -14.21 25.76 -25.40
CA VAL A 741 -13.56 25.91 -24.10
C VAL A 741 -13.96 24.75 -23.18
N SER A 742 -13.00 24.12 -22.50
CA SER A 742 -13.23 22.97 -21.61
C SER A 742 -12.40 23.05 -20.33
N TRP A 743 -12.91 22.51 -19.21
CA TRP A 743 -12.24 22.47 -17.91
C TRP A 743 -12.59 21.20 -17.10
N ALA A 744 -11.91 20.98 -15.97
CA ALA A 744 -12.27 19.94 -15.01
C ALA A 744 -13.25 20.48 -13.94
N PRO A 745 -14.18 19.64 -13.40
CA PRO A 745 -15.12 20.07 -12.37
C PRO A 745 -14.42 20.69 -11.15
N ALA A 746 -14.90 21.84 -10.69
CA ALA A 746 -14.36 22.49 -9.49
C ALA A 746 -14.85 21.79 -8.21
N PRO A 747 -14.01 21.68 -7.14
CA PRO A 747 -14.42 21.12 -5.85
C PRO A 747 -15.64 21.82 -5.25
N GLY A 748 -16.53 21.05 -4.60
CA GLY A 748 -17.76 21.56 -3.98
C GLY A 748 -19.00 21.50 -4.86
N ALA A 749 -20.16 21.86 -4.29
CA ALA A 749 -21.44 21.88 -5.01
C ALA A 749 -21.58 23.13 -5.91
N VAL A 750 -20.99 23.08 -7.11
CA VAL A 750 -21.03 24.18 -8.08
C VAL A 750 -22.46 24.34 -8.63
N VAL A 751 -22.99 25.56 -8.55
CA VAL A 751 -24.32 25.92 -9.07
C VAL A 751 -24.25 26.15 -10.59
N ARG A 752 -23.23 26.88 -11.05
CA ARG A 752 -22.96 27.20 -12.45
C ARG A 752 -21.52 27.64 -12.67
N TYR A 753 -21.04 27.62 -13.91
CA TYR A 753 -19.79 28.27 -14.28
C TYR A 753 -20.08 29.55 -15.05
N ARG A 754 -19.37 30.64 -14.71
CA ARG A 754 -19.43 31.93 -15.39
C ARG A 754 -18.20 32.10 -16.27
N LEU A 755 -18.40 32.38 -17.55
CA LEU A 755 -17.33 32.62 -18.52
C LEU A 755 -17.41 34.04 -19.04
N THR A 756 -16.25 34.69 -19.18
CA THR A 756 -16.14 36.01 -19.81
C THR A 756 -15.03 36.00 -20.85
N TYR A 757 -15.22 36.64 -21.99
CA TYR A 757 -14.24 36.66 -23.07
C TYR A 757 -14.17 38.00 -23.79
N GLU A 758 -12.95 38.45 -24.10
CA GLU A 758 -12.68 39.76 -24.73
C GLU A 758 -11.47 39.70 -25.69
N PRO A 759 -11.45 40.46 -26.80
CA PRO A 759 -10.28 40.55 -27.67
C PRO A 759 -9.06 41.14 -26.96
N VAL A 760 -7.90 40.49 -27.10
CA VAL A 760 -6.62 40.94 -26.53
C VAL A 760 -6.10 42.21 -27.24
N ARG A 761 -6.51 42.44 -28.50
CA ARG A 761 -6.16 43.63 -29.28
C ARG A 761 -7.41 44.21 -29.95
N GLY A 762 -7.91 45.32 -29.42
CA GLY A 762 -9.07 46.07 -29.94
C GLY A 762 -9.99 46.53 -28.83
N ASP A 763 -10.71 47.64 -29.04
CA ASP A 763 -11.61 48.29 -28.08
C ASP A 763 -13.02 47.64 -28.09
N SER A 764 -13.06 46.31 -28.06
CA SER A 764 -14.30 45.53 -28.18
C SER A 764 -14.89 45.21 -26.79
N ALA A 765 -16.23 45.15 -26.70
CA ALA A 765 -16.93 44.89 -25.45
C ALA A 765 -16.66 43.46 -24.91
N ARG A 766 -16.49 43.34 -23.59
CA ARG A 766 -16.40 42.07 -22.86
C ARG A 766 -17.73 41.33 -22.96
N LEU A 767 -17.69 40.08 -23.41
CA LEU A 767 -18.85 39.22 -23.59
C LEU A 767 -18.89 38.16 -22.46
N GLU A 768 -20.09 37.75 -22.05
CA GLU A 768 -20.28 36.80 -20.94
C GLU A 768 -21.26 35.68 -21.31
N THR A 769 -21.05 34.49 -20.74
CA THR A 769 -21.95 33.33 -20.86
C THR A 769 -21.87 32.46 -19.60
N VAL A 770 -22.81 31.52 -19.44
CA VAL A 770 -22.89 30.61 -18.28
C VAL A 770 -23.21 29.19 -18.70
N THR A 771 -22.73 28.21 -17.93
CA THR A 771 -23.14 26.80 -18.02
C THR A 771 -23.84 26.34 -16.75
N VAL A 772 -24.58 25.23 -16.79
CA VAL A 772 -25.03 24.57 -15.55
C VAL A 772 -23.87 23.90 -14.82
N GLY A 773 -23.93 23.76 -13.49
CA GLY A 773 -22.80 23.28 -12.67
C GLY A 773 -22.23 21.89 -13.02
N GLN A 774 -22.96 21.06 -13.78
CA GLN A 774 -22.48 19.77 -14.29
C GLN A 774 -21.77 19.88 -15.65
N GLU A 775 -22.01 20.95 -16.41
CA GLU A 775 -21.42 21.16 -17.73
C GLU A 775 -20.06 21.86 -17.61
N THR A 776 -19.03 21.17 -18.10
CA THR A 776 -17.63 21.61 -18.02
C THR A 776 -17.03 21.99 -19.37
N THR A 777 -17.89 22.17 -20.38
CA THR A 777 -17.50 22.55 -21.74
C THR A 777 -18.51 23.53 -22.34
N ILE A 778 -18.06 24.47 -23.18
CA ILE A 778 -18.93 25.38 -23.93
C ILE A 778 -18.24 25.88 -25.21
N VAL A 779 -19.00 26.02 -26.30
CA VAL A 779 -18.53 26.64 -27.55
C VAL A 779 -18.78 28.14 -27.48
N LEU A 780 -17.78 28.96 -27.82
CA LEU A 780 -17.92 30.42 -27.95
C LEU A 780 -18.09 30.78 -29.43
N PRO A 781 -19.31 31.16 -29.88
CA PRO A 781 -19.58 31.50 -31.28
C PRO A 781 -19.37 33.00 -31.59
N GLU A 782 -19.52 33.36 -32.88
CA GLU A 782 -19.57 34.75 -33.37
C GLU A 782 -18.32 35.62 -33.11
N LEU A 783 -17.15 34.99 -33.12
CA LEU A 783 -15.86 35.65 -32.94
C LEU A 783 -15.32 36.24 -34.26
N ASN A 784 -14.61 37.36 -34.18
CA ASN A 784 -13.93 37.95 -35.35
C ASN A 784 -12.75 37.08 -35.83
N PRO A 785 -12.51 36.92 -37.15
CA PRO A 785 -11.35 36.21 -37.69
C PRO A 785 -10.00 36.84 -37.32
N LEU A 786 -8.94 36.03 -37.26
CA LEU A 786 -7.57 36.44 -36.92
C LEU A 786 -7.44 37.24 -35.61
N THR A 787 -8.35 37.02 -34.65
CA THR A 787 -8.44 37.78 -33.41
C THR A 787 -8.22 36.86 -32.21
N THR A 788 -7.27 37.22 -31.35
CA THR A 788 -7.03 36.51 -30.08
C THR A 788 -8.00 37.03 -29.01
N TYR A 789 -8.72 36.12 -28.35
CA TYR A 789 -9.61 36.38 -27.23
C TYR A 789 -9.02 35.82 -25.94
N ARG A 790 -9.11 36.58 -24.85
CA ARG A 790 -8.83 36.12 -23.49
C ARG A 790 -10.12 35.64 -22.85
N VAL A 791 -10.15 34.38 -22.43
CA VAL A 791 -11.29 33.75 -21.77
C VAL A 791 -10.99 33.54 -20.30
N THR A 792 -11.92 33.93 -19.44
CA THR A 792 -11.87 33.75 -17.98
C THR A 792 -13.04 32.88 -17.52
N VAL A 793 -12.80 31.87 -16.70
CA VAL A 793 -13.82 30.95 -16.16
C VAL A 793 -13.81 30.96 -14.63
N ALA A 794 -14.98 31.07 -14.01
CA ALA A 794 -15.17 31.02 -12.56
C ALA A 794 -16.32 30.08 -12.16
N ALA A 795 -16.14 29.30 -11.09
CA ALA A 795 -17.21 28.49 -10.51
C ALA A 795 -18.06 29.35 -9.56
N GLU A 796 -19.40 29.30 -9.66
CA GLU A 796 -20.31 29.95 -8.71
C GLU A 796 -20.96 28.95 -7.77
N TYR A 797 -20.86 29.24 -6.48
CA TYR A 797 -21.44 28.49 -5.36
C TYR A 797 -22.58 29.30 -4.73
N GLN A 798 -23.40 28.67 -3.88
CA GLN A 798 -24.51 29.36 -3.20
C GLN A 798 -24.07 30.58 -2.37
N LEU A 799 -22.83 30.56 -1.86
CA LEU A 799 -22.27 31.59 -0.98
C LEU A 799 -21.36 32.60 -1.71
N GLY A 800 -21.04 32.40 -3.00
CA GLY A 800 -20.16 33.30 -3.74
C GLY A 800 -19.48 32.67 -4.95
N THR A 801 -18.66 33.46 -5.66
CA THR A 801 -17.87 33.02 -6.81
C THR A 801 -16.48 32.58 -6.36
N GLY A 802 -16.05 31.38 -6.78
CA GLY A 802 -14.69 30.87 -6.60
C GLY A 802 -13.65 31.59 -7.47
N GLY A 803 -12.38 31.21 -7.33
CA GLY A 803 -11.28 31.83 -8.07
C GLY A 803 -11.37 31.65 -9.59
N GLU A 804 -10.87 32.66 -10.31
CA GLU A 804 -10.90 32.75 -11.78
C GLU A 804 -9.66 32.11 -12.43
N MET A 805 -9.86 31.39 -13.54
CA MET A 805 -8.80 30.82 -14.38
C MET A 805 -8.88 31.45 -15.78
N GLN A 806 -7.73 31.75 -16.40
CA GLN A 806 -7.65 32.41 -17.72
C GLN A 806 -6.91 31.58 -18.77
N ILE A 807 -7.33 31.72 -20.02
CA ILE A 807 -6.65 31.17 -21.21
C ILE A 807 -6.89 32.06 -22.43
N ASP A 808 -5.93 32.14 -23.34
CA ASP A 808 -6.06 32.86 -24.61
C ASP A 808 -6.36 31.86 -25.75
N GLY A 809 -7.29 32.19 -26.65
CA GLY A 809 -7.64 31.43 -27.86
C GLY A 809 -7.66 32.32 -29.10
N THR A 810 -7.22 31.85 -30.27
CA THR A 810 -7.11 32.69 -31.48
C THR A 810 -7.91 32.13 -32.66
N THR A 811 -8.78 32.95 -33.25
CA THR A 811 -9.53 32.57 -34.46
C THR A 811 -8.66 32.62 -35.72
N LYS A 812 -8.98 31.83 -36.74
CA LYS A 812 -8.17 31.65 -37.97
C LYS A 812 -8.38 32.76 -39.02
N GLU A 813 -7.43 32.94 -39.95
CA GLU A 813 -7.50 33.90 -41.08
C GLU A 813 -8.60 33.49 -42.09
N GLY A 814 -9.35 34.46 -42.62
CA GLY A 814 -10.32 34.26 -43.69
C GLY A 814 -9.66 34.07 -45.06
N GLN A 815 -9.04 32.92 -45.29
CA GLN A 815 -8.47 32.55 -46.59
C GLN A 815 -9.58 32.21 -47.60
N GLY A 816 -9.64 32.96 -48.71
CA GLY A 816 -10.60 32.74 -49.79
C GLY A 816 -9.93 32.29 -51.09
N SER A 817 -10.48 31.24 -51.71
CA SER A 817 -10.10 30.84 -53.07
C SER A 817 -10.83 31.69 -54.13
N PRO A 818 -10.25 31.88 -55.33
CA PRO A 818 -11.00 32.40 -56.48
C PRO A 818 -12.24 31.52 -56.72
N ARG A 819 -13.27 32.01 -57.42
CA ARG A 819 -14.51 31.24 -57.64
C ARG A 819 -14.87 31.16 -59.13
N ASP A 820 -15.80 30.28 -59.48
CA ASP A 820 -16.42 30.18 -60.82
C ASP A 820 -15.44 29.94 -61.99
N LEU A 821 -14.59 28.91 -61.88
CA LEU A 821 -13.68 28.54 -62.97
C LEU A 821 -14.46 27.96 -64.16
N ARG A 822 -14.30 28.56 -65.34
CA ARG A 822 -14.89 28.09 -66.60
C ARG A 822 -13.80 27.72 -67.59
N VAL A 823 -13.92 26.53 -68.16
CA VAL A 823 -13.10 26.02 -69.27
C VAL A 823 -13.97 25.97 -70.52
N PHE A 824 -13.43 26.41 -71.65
CA PHE A 824 -14.14 26.44 -72.94
C PHE A 824 -13.16 26.54 -74.12
N ASP A 825 -13.68 26.38 -75.35
CA ASP A 825 -12.91 26.31 -76.61
C ASP A 825 -11.89 25.14 -76.63
N GLU A 826 -12.28 23.95 -76.16
CA GLU A 826 -11.42 22.76 -76.06
C GLU A 826 -11.17 22.10 -77.43
N THR A 827 -9.90 21.85 -77.74
CA THR A 827 -9.47 21.05 -78.91
C THR A 827 -8.65 19.85 -78.46
N MET A 828 -8.17 19.01 -79.39
CA MET A 828 -7.25 17.90 -79.08
C MET A 828 -5.91 18.37 -78.45
N SER A 829 -5.63 19.69 -78.37
CA SER A 829 -4.38 20.20 -77.78
C SER A 829 -4.41 21.61 -77.16
N THR A 830 -5.57 22.23 -76.98
CA THR A 830 -5.70 23.59 -76.40
C THR A 830 -6.98 23.76 -75.60
N MET A 831 -7.01 24.68 -74.62
CA MET A 831 -8.23 25.11 -73.90
C MET A 831 -8.09 26.52 -73.30
N LYS A 832 -9.18 27.28 -73.14
CA LYS A 832 -9.20 28.60 -72.46
C LYS A 832 -9.79 28.50 -71.05
N LEU A 833 -9.32 29.36 -70.15
CA LEU A 833 -9.74 29.47 -68.74
C LEU A 833 -10.21 30.89 -68.39
N SER A 834 -11.27 31.00 -67.60
CA SER A 834 -11.71 32.25 -66.94
C SER A 834 -12.30 32.00 -65.55
N TRP A 835 -12.15 32.93 -64.61
CA TRP A 835 -12.65 32.82 -63.22
C TRP A 835 -13.13 34.16 -62.65
N ALA A 836 -13.80 34.12 -61.49
CA ALA A 836 -14.16 35.27 -60.67
C ALA A 836 -13.08 35.57 -59.62
N ALA A 837 -12.90 36.85 -59.27
CA ALA A 837 -11.86 37.32 -58.34
C ALA A 837 -12.05 36.76 -56.91
N ALA A 838 -10.94 36.46 -56.22
CA ALA A 838 -10.96 35.87 -54.87
C ALA A 838 -11.21 36.92 -53.76
N PRO A 839 -11.85 36.54 -52.63
CA PRO A 839 -12.03 37.43 -51.48
C PRO A 839 -10.71 37.80 -50.80
N GLY A 840 -10.50 39.08 -50.50
CA GLY A 840 -9.27 39.60 -49.89
C GLY A 840 -8.33 40.30 -50.88
N ARG A 841 -7.18 40.80 -50.42
CA ARG A 841 -6.26 41.61 -51.24
C ARG A 841 -5.27 40.74 -52.03
N VAL A 842 -5.65 40.33 -53.24
CA VAL A 842 -4.86 39.44 -54.11
C VAL A 842 -3.75 40.18 -54.86
N LEU A 843 -2.49 39.72 -54.74
CA LEU A 843 -1.34 40.31 -55.42
C LEU A 843 -1.13 39.75 -56.84
N GLN A 844 -1.41 38.46 -57.04
CA GLN A 844 -1.19 37.75 -58.31
C GLN A 844 -2.05 36.49 -58.37
N TYR A 845 -2.45 36.06 -59.58
CA TYR A 845 -3.02 34.71 -59.80
C TYR A 845 -2.01 33.81 -60.48
N ARG A 846 -1.83 32.62 -59.92
CA ARG A 846 -0.91 31.58 -60.41
C ARG A 846 -1.71 30.39 -60.89
N ILE A 847 -1.60 30.09 -62.18
CA ILE A 847 -2.33 29.02 -62.85
C ILE A 847 -1.36 27.87 -63.10
N ASN A 848 -1.59 26.77 -62.41
CA ASN A 848 -0.90 25.52 -62.61
C ASN A 848 -1.80 24.57 -63.38
N PHE A 849 -1.28 23.99 -64.45
CA PHE A 849 -1.98 22.96 -65.20
C PHE A 849 -1.07 21.78 -65.42
N LEU A 850 -1.58 20.60 -65.08
CA LEU A 850 -0.92 19.33 -65.35
C LEU A 850 -1.94 18.36 -65.94
N PRO A 851 -1.53 17.44 -66.82
CA PRO A 851 -2.38 16.31 -67.18
C PRO A 851 -2.83 15.63 -65.88
N SER A 852 -4.14 15.43 -65.64
CA SER A 852 -4.67 14.83 -64.41
C SER A 852 -4.11 13.42 -64.16
N ALA A 853 -3.64 12.75 -65.21
CA ALA A 853 -2.95 11.45 -65.17
C ALA A 853 -1.46 11.53 -64.75
N GLY A 854 -0.92 12.73 -64.54
CA GLY A 854 0.48 12.98 -64.17
C GLY A 854 1.39 13.28 -65.37
N GLY A 855 2.21 14.32 -65.24
CA GLY A 855 3.13 14.83 -66.26
C GLY A 855 3.85 16.07 -65.77
N GLU A 856 4.64 16.72 -66.63
CA GLU A 856 5.33 17.96 -66.27
C GLU A 856 4.31 19.07 -65.94
N ARG A 857 4.36 19.59 -64.71
CA ARG A 857 3.50 20.69 -64.27
C ARG A 857 3.95 21.96 -64.97
N LYS A 858 3.04 22.58 -65.71
CA LYS A 858 3.28 23.85 -66.38
C LYS A 858 2.58 24.97 -65.61
N GLU A 859 3.28 26.09 -65.45
CA GLU A 859 2.79 27.24 -64.69
C GLU A 859 2.71 28.48 -65.59
N VAL A 860 1.63 29.23 -65.46
CA VAL A 860 1.45 30.56 -66.06
C VAL A 860 0.94 31.51 -64.98
N SER A 861 1.46 32.73 -64.95
CA SER A 861 1.14 33.72 -63.94
C SER A 861 0.57 34.99 -64.56
N VAL A 862 -0.49 35.55 -63.97
CA VAL A 862 -1.15 36.78 -64.41
C VAL A 862 -1.31 37.76 -63.25
N LYS A 863 -1.27 39.07 -63.53
CA LYS A 863 -1.44 40.13 -62.51
C LYS A 863 -2.79 39.98 -61.78
N GLY A 864 -2.86 40.36 -60.51
CA GLY A 864 -4.05 40.18 -59.64
C GLY A 864 -5.34 40.85 -60.12
N GLU A 865 -5.28 41.67 -61.16
CA GLU A 865 -6.42 42.35 -61.80
C GLU A 865 -7.00 41.54 -62.98
N ASN A 866 -6.27 40.54 -63.48
CA ASN A 866 -6.65 39.72 -64.63
C ASN A 866 -7.23 38.37 -64.20
N THR A 867 -8.37 37.97 -64.76
CA THR A 867 -9.09 36.74 -64.38
C THR A 867 -9.35 35.75 -65.53
N ASN A 868 -8.55 35.79 -66.60
CA ASN A 868 -8.61 34.82 -67.70
C ASN A 868 -7.22 34.51 -68.31
N VAL A 869 -7.08 33.35 -68.98
CA VAL A 869 -5.83 32.91 -69.64
C VAL A 869 -6.09 31.81 -70.70
N LEU A 870 -5.26 31.75 -71.77
CA LEU A 870 -5.30 30.69 -72.80
C LEU A 870 -4.16 29.68 -72.61
N LEU A 871 -4.47 28.38 -72.57
CA LEU A 871 -3.50 27.29 -72.45
C LEU A 871 -3.27 26.61 -73.82
N LYS A 872 -2.00 26.39 -74.17
CA LYS A 872 -1.55 25.81 -75.44
C LYS A 872 -0.66 24.59 -75.21
N ASN A 873 -0.56 23.69 -76.21
CA ASN A 873 0.30 22.49 -76.22
C ASN A 873 -0.10 21.40 -75.20
N LEU A 874 -1.36 20.99 -75.21
CA LEU A 874 -1.98 19.97 -74.36
C LEU A 874 -2.14 18.63 -75.12
N GLN A 875 -2.27 17.52 -74.41
CA GLN A 875 -2.38 16.14 -74.92
C GLN A 875 -3.85 15.79 -75.20
N PRO A 876 -4.18 15.05 -76.27
CA PRO A 876 -5.55 14.66 -76.58
C PRO A 876 -6.14 13.64 -75.60
N GLY A 877 -7.46 13.54 -75.51
CA GLY A 877 -8.20 12.63 -74.62
C GLY A 877 -7.89 12.73 -73.13
N THR A 878 -7.14 13.77 -72.77
CA THR A 878 -6.51 13.91 -71.48
C THR A 878 -7.20 15.03 -70.72
N GLU A 879 -7.78 14.66 -69.59
CA GLU A 879 -8.25 15.61 -68.59
C GLU A 879 -7.03 16.30 -67.97
N TYR A 880 -7.06 17.63 -67.90
CA TYR A 880 -6.06 18.44 -67.24
C TYR A 880 -6.60 18.96 -65.93
N ASP A 881 -5.82 18.80 -64.85
CA ASP A 881 -6.08 19.42 -63.57
C ASP A 881 -5.55 20.85 -63.62
N LEU A 882 -6.48 21.79 -63.54
CA LEU A 882 -6.24 23.23 -63.63
C LEU A 882 -6.42 23.79 -62.23
N ALA A 883 -5.41 24.50 -61.73
CA ALA A 883 -5.41 25.05 -60.39
C ALA A 883 -5.04 26.53 -60.45
N VAL A 884 -6.00 27.41 -60.16
CA VAL A 884 -5.80 28.86 -60.08
C VAL A 884 -5.69 29.26 -58.61
N SER A 885 -4.49 29.61 -58.15
CA SER A 885 -4.27 30.11 -56.79
C SER A 885 -4.14 31.62 -56.78
N ALA A 886 -4.85 32.28 -55.85
CA ALA A 886 -4.58 33.67 -55.48
C ALA A 886 -3.34 33.72 -54.57
N ARG A 887 -2.44 34.68 -54.80
CA ARG A 887 -1.28 34.92 -53.94
C ARG A 887 -1.52 36.12 -53.03
N TYR A 888 -1.42 35.89 -51.72
CA TYR A 888 -1.53 36.89 -50.66
C TYR A 888 -0.15 37.13 -50.01
N SER A 889 -0.06 38.04 -49.03
CA SER A 889 1.21 38.35 -48.33
C SER A 889 1.70 37.21 -47.44
N SER A 890 0.80 36.39 -46.88
CA SER A 890 1.10 35.22 -46.04
C SER A 890 1.47 33.97 -46.84
N GLY A 891 1.17 33.94 -48.14
CA GLY A 891 1.43 32.78 -48.99
C GLY A 891 0.44 32.65 -50.15
N LEU A 892 0.46 31.52 -50.83
CA LEU A 892 -0.54 31.17 -51.84
C LEU A 892 -1.78 30.64 -51.14
N GLY A 893 -2.94 31.26 -51.42
CA GLY A 893 -4.22 30.77 -50.97
C GLY A 893 -4.68 29.53 -51.75
N ASP A 894 -5.77 28.93 -51.28
CA ASP A 894 -6.24 27.65 -51.81
C ASP A 894 -6.56 27.76 -53.31
N PRO A 895 -6.04 26.81 -54.11
CA PRO A 895 -6.30 26.82 -55.54
C PRO A 895 -7.79 26.58 -55.81
N LEU A 896 -8.39 27.44 -56.63
CA LEU A 896 -9.61 27.11 -57.35
C LEU A 896 -9.26 26.06 -58.39
N LYS A 897 -9.60 24.81 -58.07
CA LYS A 897 -9.36 23.67 -58.95
C LYS A 897 -10.52 23.51 -59.90
N GLY A 898 -10.21 23.25 -61.16
CA GLY A 898 -11.16 22.82 -62.16
C GLY A 898 -10.48 21.84 -63.10
N LYS A 899 -11.29 21.22 -63.94
CA LYS A 899 -10.82 20.24 -64.91
C LYS A 899 -11.21 20.70 -66.29
N GLY A 900 -10.31 20.51 -67.23
CA GLY A 900 -10.56 20.73 -68.65
C GLY A 900 -10.11 19.50 -69.41
N THR A 901 -11.01 18.89 -70.18
CA THR A 901 -10.72 17.66 -70.90
C THR A 901 -10.65 17.96 -72.38
N THR A 902 -9.48 17.74 -72.97
CA THR A 902 -9.39 17.63 -74.43
C THR A 902 -10.15 16.36 -74.85
N LEU A 903 -10.93 16.38 -75.93
CA LEU A 903 -11.87 15.29 -76.34
C LEU A 903 -11.27 13.84 -76.27
N GLU A 904 -12.04 12.86 -75.72
CA GLU A 904 -11.63 11.59 -75.03
C GLU A 904 -11.37 10.27 -75.82
N GLU A 905 -10.67 9.37 -75.09
CA GLU A 905 -10.16 8.00 -75.29
C GLU A 905 -10.76 7.07 -74.17
N LEU A 906 -10.76 5.72 -74.25
CA LEU A 906 -11.54 4.77 -73.37
C LEU A 906 -11.09 4.65 -71.87
N GLY A 907 -12.00 4.37 -70.89
CA GLY A 907 -11.74 4.41 -69.41
C GLY A 907 -11.84 3.10 -68.56
N SER A 908 -11.61 3.19 -67.23
CA SER A 908 -11.58 2.08 -66.23
C SER A 908 -12.24 2.44 -64.87
N PRO A 909 -12.68 1.46 -64.03
CA PRO A 909 -13.38 1.75 -62.77
C PRO A 909 -12.44 2.37 -61.73
N ARG A 910 -12.99 3.15 -60.79
CA ARG A 910 -12.20 3.93 -59.82
C ARG A 910 -12.73 3.73 -58.39
N ASP A 911 -11.96 4.11 -57.37
CA ASP A 911 -12.36 4.18 -55.95
C ASP A 911 -12.94 2.87 -55.35
N LEU A 912 -12.19 1.78 -55.35
CA LEU A 912 -12.60 0.53 -54.69
C LEU A 912 -12.54 0.69 -53.16
N VAL A 913 -13.68 0.63 -52.50
CA VAL A 913 -13.87 0.71 -51.05
C VAL A 913 -14.45 -0.60 -50.53
N THR A 914 -13.87 -1.14 -49.47
CA THR A 914 -14.37 -2.33 -48.77
C THR A 914 -15.06 -1.95 -47.45
N SER A 915 -16.15 -2.64 -47.11
CA SER A 915 -16.98 -2.37 -45.92
C SER A 915 -17.61 -3.66 -45.38
N ASP A 916 -18.30 -3.58 -44.23
CA ASP A 916 -19.09 -4.69 -43.65
C ASP A 916 -18.28 -6.00 -43.51
N VAL A 917 -17.07 -5.86 -42.97
CA VAL A 917 -16.14 -6.97 -42.77
C VAL A 917 -16.65 -7.89 -41.65
N THR A 918 -16.66 -9.19 -41.93
CA THR A 918 -16.91 -10.27 -40.97
C THR A 918 -15.75 -11.26 -40.99
N ASP A 919 -15.81 -12.31 -40.17
CA ASP A 919 -14.79 -13.36 -40.17
C ASP A 919 -14.78 -14.19 -41.46
N THR A 920 -15.85 -14.17 -42.26
CA THR A 920 -15.95 -14.97 -43.48
C THR A 920 -16.47 -14.19 -44.71
N SER A 921 -16.64 -12.87 -44.61
CA SER A 921 -17.12 -12.05 -45.72
C SER A 921 -16.70 -10.58 -45.60
N PHE A 922 -16.75 -9.84 -46.71
CA PHE A 922 -16.77 -8.37 -46.69
C PHE A 922 -17.40 -7.84 -47.99
N ALA A 923 -17.95 -6.62 -47.94
CA ALA A 923 -18.50 -5.92 -49.09
C ALA A 923 -17.41 -5.13 -49.83
N ALA A 924 -17.51 -5.08 -51.16
CA ALA A 924 -16.65 -4.29 -52.04
C ALA A 924 -17.52 -3.38 -52.92
N SER A 925 -17.18 -2.11 -53.01
CA SER A 925 -17.89 -1.07 -53.76
C SER A 925 -16.92 -0.20 -54.54
N TRP A 926 -17.31 0.30 -55.72
CA TRP A 926 -16.42 1.10 -56.58
C TRP A 926 -17.18 2.20 -57.33
N THR A 927 -16.48 3.23 -57.76
CA THR A 927 -17.01 4.21 -58.71
C THR A 927 -17.03 3.62 -60.12
N ALA A 928 -18.17 3.79 -60.81
CA ALA A 928 -18.36 3.30 -62.17
C ALA A 928 -17.31 3.85 -63.16
N ALA A 929 -16.89 3.03 -64.11
CA ALA A 929 -15.89 3.36 -65.11
C ALA A 929 -16.44 4.29 -66.21
N LEU A 930 -15.61 5.20 -66.72
CA LEU A 930 -15.98 6.13 -67.80
C LEU A 930 -16.24 5.37 -69.12
N GLY A 931 -17.37 5.65 -69.78
CA GLY A 931 -17.85 4.94 -70.97
C GLY A 931 -19.05 4.01 -70.71
N ASN A 932 -19.62 3.40 -71.75
CA ASN A 932 -20.82 2.54 -71.63
C ASN A 932 -20.46 1.11 -71.17
N VAL A 933 -20.29 0.91 -69.87
CA VAL A 933 -19.92 -0.37 -69.23
C VAL A 933 -21.08 -1.36 -69.27
N LYS A 934 -20.82 -2.62 -69.68
CA LYS A 934 -21.82 -3.70 -69.75
C LYS A 934 -21.91 -4.52 -68.47
N MET A 935 -20.78 -4.81 -67.85
CA MET A 935 -20.70 -5.58 -66.60
C MET A 935 -19.36 -5.35 -65.90
N TYR A 936 -19.31 -5.64 -64.60
CA TYR A 936 -18.07 -5.68 -63.83
C TYR A 936 -17.69 -7.11 -63.43
N SER A 937 -16.43 -7.48 -63.62
CA SER A 937 -15.84 -8.73 -63.09
C SER A 937 -15.02 -8.43 -61.84
N ILE A 938 -15.40 -9.02 -60.72
CA ILE A 938 -14.73 -8.88 -59.42
C ILE A 938 -14.01 -10.19 -59.12
N ARG A 939 -12.70 -10.14 -58.95
CA ARG A 939 -11.86 -11.29 -58.58
C ARG A 939 -11.19 -11.03 -57.25
N TRP A 940 -11.02 -12.05 -56.43
CA TRP A 940 -10.25 -11.94 -55.20
C TRP A 940 -9.27 -13.09 -55.05
N LYS A 941 -8.14 -12.83 -54.39
CA LYS A 941 -7.11 -13.82 -54.11
C LYS A 941 -6.55 -13.60 -52.72
N SER A 942 -6.46 -14.65 -51.93
CA SER A 942 -5.77 -14.67 -50.65
C SER A 942 -4.28 -14.39 -50.84
N MET A 943 -3.73 -13.52 -49.99
CA MET A 943 -2.30 -13.20 -49.96
C MET A 943 -1.51 -14.21 -49.11
N TYR A 944 -2.20 -15.13 -48.42
CA TYR A 944 -1.61 -16.11 -47.53
C TYR A 944 -1.73 -17.57 -48.03
N SER A 945 -2.70 -17.86 -48.90
CA SER A 945 -2.99 -19.18 -49.47
C SER A 945 -3.29 -19.07 -50.98
N ASP A 946 -3.46 -20.20 -51.66
CA ASP A 946 -3.87 -20.23 -53.09
C ASP A 946 -5.39 -20.01 -53.29
N GLU A 947 -6.11 -19.67 -52.22
CA GLU A 947 -7.54 -19.40 -52.26
C GLU A 947 -7.85 -18.18 -53.13
N SER A 948 -8.79 -18.32 -54.07
CA SER A 948 -9.23 -17.23 -54.96
C SER A 948 -10.65 -17.48 -55.45
N GLY A 949 -11.32 -16.41 -55.90
CA GLY A 949 -12.68 -16.47 -56.44
C GLY A 949 -12.97 -15.35 -57.44
N GLU A 950 -14.08 -15.48 -58.16
CA GLU A 950 -14.58 -14.49 -59.13
C GLU A 950 -16.11 -14.37 -59.02
N LYS A 951 -16.62 -13.15 -59.19
CA LYS A 951 -18.04 -12.80 -59.16
C LYS A 951 -18.32 -11.72 -60.19
N MET A 952 -19.40 -11.89 -60.95
CA MET A 952 -19.80 -10.97 -62.03
C MET A 952 -21.05 -10.20 -61.61
N VAL A 953 -21.09 -8.89 -61.86
CA VAL A 953 -22.28 -8.04 -61.61
C VAL A 953 -22.63 -7.20 -62.84
N PRO A 954 -23.92 -6.86 -63.05
CA PRO A 954 -24.36 -5.97 -64.12
C PRO A 954 -23.65 -4.59 -64.10
N GLY A 955 -23.53 -3.93 -65.25
CA GLY A 955 -22.75 -2.67 -65.40
C GLY A 955 -23.35 -1.44 -64.69
N ASP A 956 -24.60 -1.53 -64.26
CA ASP A 956 -25.31 -0.56 -63.41
C ASP A 956 -25.12 -0.83 -61.91
N VAL A 957 -24.52 -1.97 -61.53
CA VAL A 957 -24.23 -2.35 -60.16
C VAL A 957 -22.76 -2.06 -59.82
N THR A 958 -22.55 -1.28 -58.77
CA THR A 958 -21.23 -0.81 -58.33
C THR A 958 -20.81 -1.35 -56.96
N ASN A 959 -21.51 -2.34 -56.43
CA ASN A 959 -21.17 -3.00 -55.17
C ASN A 959 -21.49 -4.50 -55.16
N THR A 960 -20.81 -5.26 -54.30
CA THR A 960 -21.13 -6.67 -54.06
C THR A 960 -20.52 -7.18 -52.75
N VAL A 961 -21.12 -8.21 -52.15
CA VAL A 961 -20.57 -8.93 -50.98
C VAL A 961 -19.79 -10.16 -51.42
N LEU A 962 -18.58 -10.32 -50.89
CA LEU A 962 -17.71 -11.49 -51.06
C LEU A 962 -17.88 -12.38 -49.84
N GLU A 963 -18.37 -13.60 -50.01
CA GLU A 963 -18.71 -14.54 -48.93
C GLU A 963 -17.89 -15.84 -49.04
N GLY A 964 -17.78 -16.58 -47.93
CA GLY A 964 -17.04 -17.85 -47.88
C GLY A 964 -15.53 -17.70 -47.80
N LEU A 965 -15.07 -16.57 -47.25
CA LEU A 965 -13.66 -16.25 -47.06
C LEU A 965 -13.12 -16.88 -45.76
N THR A 966 -11.81 -17.09 -45.70
CA THR A 966 -11.09 -17.57 -44.52
C THR A 966 -10.89 -16.40 -43.53
N PRO A 967 -11.13 -16.58 -42.21
CA PRO A 967 -10.86 -15.57 -41.19
C PRO A 967 -9.40 -15.09 -41.10
N GLU A 968 -9.18 -13.88 -40.59
CA GLU A 968 -7.85 -13.23 -40.42
C GLU A 968 -6.96 -13.28 -41.69
N THR A 969 -7.56 -13.30 -42.88
CA THR A 969 -6.84 -13.48 -44.15
C THR A 969 -6.91 -12.21 -45.00
N LEU A 970 -5.76 -11.73 -45.46
CA LEU A 970 -5.66 -10.57 -46.35
C LEU A 970 -5.98 -11.01 -47.78
N TYR A 971 -7.03 -10.47 -48.37
CA TYR A 971 -7.42 -10.69 -49.75
C TYR A 971 -7.08 -9.49 -50.61
N GLN A 972 -6.51 -9.73 -51.79
CA GLN A 972 -6.44 -8.74 -52.85
C GLN A 972 -7.67 -8.91 -53.75
N VAL A 973 -8.44 -7.84 -53.91
CA VAL A 973 -9.64 -7.78 -54.76
C VAL A 973 -9.34 -6.95 -56.00
N SER A 974 -9.83 -7.35 -57.17
CA SER A 974 -9.69 -6.64 -58.44
C SER A 974 -11.02 -6.54 -59.17
N VAL A 975 -11.41 -5.35 -59.60
CA VAL A 975 -12.64 -5.06 -60.35
C VAL A 975 -12.28 -4.63 -61.77
N LEU A 976 -12.84 -5.27 -62.78
CA LEU A 976 -12.66 -4.94 -64.20
C LEU A 976 -13.98 -4.47 -64.80
N ALA A 977 -13.96 -3.34 -65.53
CA ALA A 977 -15.11 -2.87 -66.31
C ALA A 977 -15.08 -3.50 -67.70
N SER A 978 -16.14 -4.20 -68.09
CA SER A 978 -16.25 -4.81 -69.42
C SER A 978 -17.10 -3.93 -70.34
N TYR A 979 -16.55 -3.52 -71.48
CA TYR A 979 -17.21 -2.71 -72.50
C TYR A 979 -17.49 -3.55 -73.76
N GLY A 980 -18.39 -3.09 -74.64
CA GLY A 980 -18.78 -3.82 -75.85
C GLY A 980 -17.66 -4.15 -76.87
N ARG A 981 -16.43 -3.62 -76.68
CA ARG A 981 -15.24 -3.92 -77.51
C ARG A 981 -14.05 -4.52 -76.72
N GLY A 982 -14.18 -4.74 -75.42
CA GLY A 982 -13.10 -5.31 -74.59
C GLY A 982 -13.17 -4.87 -73.12
N ASP A 983 -12.36 -5.51 -72.28
CA ASP A 983 -12.26 -5.18 -70.85
C ASP A 983 -11.31 -3.99 -70.63
N GLY A 984 -11.73 -3.05 -69.79
CA GLY A 984 -10.90 -1.96 -69.29
C GLY A 984 -9.90 -2.44 -68.23
N SER A 985 -8.99 -1.56 -67.83
CA SER A 985 -7.93 -1.91 -66.87
C SER A 985 -8.49 -2.27 -65.48
N PRO A 986 -7.90 -3.26 -64.77
CA PRO A 986 -8.35 -3.70 -63.45
C PRO A 986 -8.04 -2.65 -62.37
N LEU A 987 -9.06 -2.34 -61.56
CA LEU A 987 -8.94 -1.60 -60.31
C LEU A 987 -8.68 -2.58 -59.17
N THR A 988 -7.62 -2.41 -58.39
CA THR A 988 -7.27 -3.34 -57.29
C THR A 988 -7.34 -2.70 -55.92
N GLY A 989 -7.72 -3.48 -54.91
CA GLY A 989 -7.80 -3.11 -53.50
C GLY A 989 -7.47 -4.32 -52.61
N GLN A 990 -7.34 -4.10 -51.31
CA GLN A 990 -7.04 -5.17 -50.35
C GLN A 990 -7.91 -5.01 -49.11
N GLU A 991 -8.32 -6.13 -48.51
CA GLU A 991 -9.06 -6.14 -47.25
C GLU A 991 -8.72 -7.40 -46.43
N THR A 992 -8.80 -7.30 -45.11
CA THR A 992 -8.55 -8.43 -44.20
C THR A 992 -9.82 -8.82 -43.46
N THR A 993 -10.24 -10.08 -43.56
CA THR A 993 -11.38 -10.63 -42.81
C THR A 993 -11.14 -10.61 -41.29
N ASP A 994 -12.23 -10.56 -40.52
CA ASP A 994 -12.20 -10.47 -39.06
C ASP A 994 -11.85 -11.80 -38.36
N VAL A 995 -11.67 -11.74 -37.03
CA VAL A 995 -11.38 -12.91 -36.18
C VAL A 995 -12.68 -13.67 -35.94
N SER A 996 -12.64 -14.99 -36.09
CA SER A 996 -13.79 -15.83 -35.73
C SER A 996 -13.98 -15.89 -34.21
N ALA A 997 -15.21 -15.88 -33.72
CA ALA A 997 -15.54 -15.91 -32.29
C ALA A 997 -14.87 -17.08 -31.53
N ALA A 998 -14.63 -18.22 -32.20
CA ALA A 998 -13.93 -19.36 -31.62
C ALA A 998 -12.40 -19.17 -31.49
N ALA A 999 -11.82 -18.26 -32.27
CA ALA A 999 -10.39 -17.94 -32.28
C ALA A 999 -10.02 -16.78 -31.34
N GLU A 1000 -11.00 -15.99 -30.89
CA GLU A 1000 -10.81 -14.84 -30.00
C GLU A 1000 -10.55 -15.25 -28.54
N ALA A 1001 -11.10 -16.40 -28.12
CA ALA A 1001 -10.93 -16.94 -26.77
C ALA A 1001 -9.64 -17.76 -26.62
N LEU A 1002 -8.96 -17.62 -25.46
CA LEU A 1002 -7.90 -18.52 -25.01
C LEU A 1002 -8.36 -19.38 -23.83
N THR A 1003 -7.77 -20.57 -23.69
CA THR A 1003 -8.03 -21.50 -22.59
C THR A 1003 -6.89 -21.44 -21.58
N VAL A 1004 -7.24 -21.32 -20.29
CA VAL A 1004 -6.30 -21.42 -19.17
C VAL A 1004 -6.49 -22.77 -18.49
N SER A 1005 -5.39 -23.42 -18.12
CA SER A 1005 -5.37 -24.71 -17.43
C SER A 1005 -4.08 -24.89 -16.61
N ASP A 1006 -3.93 -26.00 -15.88
CA ASP A 1006 -2.73 -26.35 -15.10
C ASP A 1006 -2.31 -25.21 -14.14
N GLU A 1007 -3.28 -24.58 -13.48
CA GLU A 1007 -3.08 -23.50 -12.52
C GLU A 1007 -2.37 -23.99 -11.25
N THR A 1008 -1.40 -23.22 -10.79
CA THR A 1008 -0.72 -23.40 -9.51
C THR A 1008 -0.73 -22.06 -8.76
N GLU A 1009 -0.13 -22.06 -7.57
CA GLU A 1009 0.08 -20.85 -6.77
C GLU A 1009 0.92 -19.78 -7.50
N ARG A 1010 1.77 -20.16 -8.46
CA ARG A 1010 2.70 -19.23 -9.13
C ARG A 1010 2.82 -19.42 -10.64
N SER A 1011 1.97 -20.25 -11.23
CA SER A 1011 1.98 -20.50 -12.68
C SER A 1011 0.62 -20.87 -13.21
N MET A 1012 0.41 -20.67 -14.50
CA MET A 1012 -0.75 -21.19 -15.23
C MET A 1012 -0.34 -21.46 -16.67
N LYS A 1013 -0.95 -22.45 -17.31
CA LYS A 1013 -0.75 -22.75 -18.71
C LYS A 1013 -1.84 -22.09 -19.54
N VAL A 1014 -1.41 -21.39 -20.58
CA VAL A 1014 -2.28 -20.69 -21.51
C VAL A 1014 -2.19 -21.37 -22.86
N LYS A 1015 -3.33 -21.67 -23.47
CA LYS A 1015 -3.44 -22.31 -24.79
C LYS A 1015 -4.42 -21.52 -25.67
N TRP A 1016 -4.07 -21.32 -26.93
CA TRP A 1016 -4.88 -20.57 -27.89
C TRP A 1016 -4.96 -21.31 -29.23
N MET A 1017 -5.87 -20.89 -30.10
CA MET A 1017 -5.92 -21.38 -31.48
C MET A 1017 -4.84 -20.71 -32.33
N ALA A 1018 -4.17 -21.49 -33.20
CA ALA A 1018 -3.13 -20.96 -34.10
C ALA A 1018 -3.71 -19.86 -35.00
N ALA A 1019 -3.01 -18.74 -35.10
CA ALA A 1019 -3.36 -17.69 -36.05
C ALA A 1019 -2.99 -18.12 -37.48
N PRO A 1020 -3.79 -17.76 -38.50
CA PRO A 1020 -3.54 -18.18 -39.88
C PRO A 1020 -2.29 -17.51 -40.46
N GLY A 1021 -1.69 -18.16 -41.46
CA GLY A 1021 -0.46 -17.70 -42.11
C GLY A 1021 0.83 -18.00 -41.33
N LYS A 1022 1.97 -17.51 -41.85
CA LYS A 1022 3.29 -17.76 -41.26
C LYS A 1022 3.61 -16.77 -40.14
N VAL A 1023 3.19 -17.09 -38.91
CA VAL A 1023 3.49 -16.32 -37.69
C VAL A 1023 4.98 -16.41 -37.34
N ILE A 1024 5.62 -15.28 -37.09
CA ILE A 1024 7.04 -15.21 -36.66
C ILE A 1024 7.15 -15.63 -35.19
N ASN A 1025 6.36 -14.98 -34.33
CA ASN A 1025 6.25 -15.28 -32.91
C ASN A 1025 4.92 -14.71 -32.37
N TYR A 1026 4.45 -15.23 -31.25
CA TYR A 1026 3.37 -14.63 -30.47
C TYR A 1026 3.94 -13.72 -29.37
N ARG A 1027 3.26 -12.63 -29.07
CA ARG A 1027 3.49 -11.76 -27.90
C ARG A 1027 2.34 -11.97 -26.93
N VAL A 1028 2.65 -12.57 -25.78
CA VAL A 1028 1.68 -12.82 -24.70
C VAL A 1028 1.87 -11.73 -23.65
N THR A 1029 0.86 -10.92 -23.38
CA THR A 1029 0.84 -9.95 -22.28
C THR A 1029 -0.12 -10.38 -21.19
N TYR A 1030 0.23 -10.14 -19.92
CA TYR A 1030 -0.59 -10.50 -18.78
C TYR A 1030 -0.46 -9.47 -17.65
N THR A 1031 -1.59 -9.04 -17.11
CA THR A 1031 -1.71 -7.93 -16.13
C THR A 1031 -2.61 -8.33 -14.96
N PRO A 1032 -2.22 -8.07 -13.69
CA PRO A 1032 -3.12 -8.25 -12.56
C PRO A 1032 -4.35 -7.35 -12.68
N THR A 1033 -5.55 -7.90 -12.51
CA THR A 1033 -6.81 -7.14 -12.66
C THR A 1033 -6.98 -6.06 -11.56
N ALA A 1034 -6.35 -6.24 -10.40
CA ALA A 1034 -6.34 -5.28 -9.30
C ALA A 1034 -5.39 -4.08 -9.52
N GLY A 1035 -4.69 -4.02 -10.67
CA GLY A 1035 -3.69 -2.99 -10.98
C GLY A 1035 -2.26 -3.45 -10.68
N GLY A 1036 -1.36 -3.27 -11.64
CA GLY A 1036 0.04 -3.71 -11.56
C GLY A 1036 0.78 -3.59 -12.89
N LYS A 1037 2.09 -3.89 -12.89
CA LYS A 1037 2.94 -3.79 -14.08
C LYS A 1037 2.59 -4.86 -15.13
N GLU A 1038 2.42 -4.46 -16.39
CA GLU A 1038 2.22 -5.38 -17.51
C GLU A 1038 3.48 -6.23 -17.74
N MET A 1039 3.28 -7.55 -17.82
CA MET A 1039 4.33 -8.51 -18.09
C MET A 1039 4.18 -9.07 -19.50
N VAL A 1040 5.30 -9.29 -20.19
CA VAL A 1040 5.33 -9.71 -21.60
C VAL A 1040 6.19 -10.97 -21.77
N ALA A 1041 5.67 -11.96 -22.49
CA ALA A 1041 6.38 -13.16 -22.88
C ALA A 1041 6.36 -13.34 -24.41
N ARG A 1042 7.52 -13.69 -24.98
CA ARG A 1042 7.68 -13.97 -26.41
C ARG A 1042 7.64 -15.48 -26.65
N VAL A 1043 6.69 -15.94 -27.45
CA VAL A 1043 6.46 -17.37 -27.72
C VAL A 1043 6.74 -17.67 -29.20
N PRO A 1044 7.45 -18.75 -29.57
CA PRO A 1044 7.71 -19.08 -30.97
C PRO A 1044 6.43 -19.22 -31.80
N GLY A 1045 6.44 -18.80 -33.07
CA GLY A 1045 5.24 -18.82 -33.94
C GLY A 1045 4.70 -20.22 -34.24
N THR A 1046 5.49 -21.27 -33.98
CA THR A 1046 5.07 -22.68 -34.07
C THR A 1046 4.33 -23.19 -32.83
N SER A 1047 4.30 -22.41 -31.75
CA SER A 1047 3.73 -22.82 -30.46
C SER A 1047 2.41 -22.11 -30.21
N THR A 1048 1.39 -22.87 -29.79
CA THR A 1048 0.04 -22.39 -29.46
C THR A 1048 -0.28 -22.49 -27.96
N SER A 1049 0.75 -22.70 -27.14
CA SER A 1049 0.62 -22.67 -25.69
C SER A 1049 1.91 -22.20 -25.02
N THR A 1050 1.79 -21.66 -23.82
CA THR A 1050 2.92 -21.30 -22.96
C THR A 1050 2.55 -21.46 -21.48
N VAL A 1051 3.55 -21.60 -20.61
CA VAL A 1051 3.36 -21.58 -19.16
C VAL A 1051 3.84 -20.24 -18.63
N LEU A 1052 2.90 -19.46 -18.09
CA LEU A 1052 3.20 -18.25 -17.34
C LEU A 1052 3.73 -18.66 -15.97
N LYS A 1053 4.85 -18.07 -15.53
CA LYS A 1053 5.56 -18.46 -14.30
C LYS A 1053 5.86 -17.22 -13.47
N ARG A 1054 6.09 -17.40 -12.16
CA ARG A 1054 6.38 -16.34 -11.18
C ARG A 1054 5.18 -15.39 -10.99
N LEU A 1055 3.98 -15.93 -11.08
CA LEU A 1055 2.74 -15.21 -10.79
C LEU A 1055 2.51 -15.11 -9.28
N THR A 1056 1.71 -14.14 -8.84
CA THR A 1056 1.32 -13.98 -7.44
C THR A 1056 0.14 -14.91 -7.13
N PRO A 1057 0.16 -15.64 -5.99
CA PRO A 1057 -0.96 -16.50 -5.60
C PRO A 1057 -2.27 -15.73 -5.45
N MET A 1058 -3.41 -16.43 -5.61
CA MET A 1058 -4.77 -15.85 -5.52
C MET A 1058 -5.02 -14.60 -6.38
N THR A 1059 -4.24 -14.39 -7.43
CA THR A 1059 -4.34 -13.19 -8.28
C THR A 1059 -4.95 -13.54 -9.63
N THR A 1060 -5.96 -12.77 -10.04
CA THR A 1060 -6.56 -12.84 -11.38
C THR A 1060 -5.77 -11.98 -12.36
N TYR A 1061 -5.44 -12.56 -13.51
CA TYR A 1061 -4.69 -11.92 -14.58
C TYR A 1061 -5.52 -11.82 -15.85
N GLY A 1062 -5.58 -10.62 -16.45
CA GLY A 1062 -6.06 -10.41 -17.82
C GLY A 1062 -4.94 -10.73 -18.81
N ILE A 1063 -5.18 -11.65 -19.74
CA ILE A 1063 -4.18 -12.22 -20.65
C ILE A 1063 -4.55 -11.88 -22.10
N LYS A 1064 -3.59 -11.36 -22.87
CA LYS A 1064 -3.73 -11.06 -24.30
C LYS A 1064 -2.62 -11.71 -25.11
N VAL A 1065 -2.96 -12.36 -26.22
CA VAL A 1065 -2.00 -13.03 -27.11
C VAL A 1065 -2.09 -12.45 -28.51
N HIS A 1066 -1.01 -11.81 -28.96
CA HIS A 1066 -0.93 -11.18 -30.28
C HIS A 1066 -0.01 -11.96 -31.22
N PRO A 1067 -0.46 -12.38 -32.42
CA PRO A 1067 0.41 -12.95 -33.44
C PRO A 1067 1.24 -11.87 -34.13
N ILE A 1068 2.54 -12.07 -34.26
CA ILE A 1068 3.45 -11.15 -34.95
C ILE A 1068 3.82 -11.73 -36.32
N TYR A 1069 3.52 -10.98 -37.38
CA TYR A 1069 3.81 -11.31 -38.77
C TYR A 1069 4.92 -10.41 -39.34
N LYS A 1070 5.42 -10.75 -40.53
CA LYS A 1070 6.47 -9.94 -41.22
C LYS A 1070 6.02 -8.51 -41.53
N ARG A 1071 4.71 -8.28 -41.71
CA ARG A 1071 4.12 -7.00 -42.09
C ARG A 1071 3.48 -6.22 -40.92
N GLY A 1072 3.48 -6.78 -39.71
CA GLY A 1072 2.86 -6.14 -38.55
C GLY A 1072 2.30 -7.12 -37.52
N GLU A 1073 1.63 -6.55 -36.53
CA GLU A 1073 0.92 -7.27 -35.47
C GLU A 1073 -0.51 -7.60 -35.89
N GLY A 1074 -0.95 -8.84 -35.67
CA GLY A 1074 -2.32 -9.27 -35.93
C GLY A 1074 -3.24 -9.09 -34.71
N LYS A 1075 -4.51 -9.42 -34.88
CA LYS A 1075 -5.55 -9.21 -33.85
C LYS A 1075 -5.35 -10.14 -32.62
N ALA A 1076 -5.66 -9.62 -31.44
CA ALA A 1076 -5.36 -10.26 -30.15
C ALA A 1076 -6.38 -11.34 -29.77
N ARG A 1077 -5.93 -12.45 -29.18
CA ARG A 1077 -6.76 -13.38 -28.41
C ARG A 1077 -6.80 -12.97 -26.94
N GLN A 1078 -7.94 -13.09 -26.28
CA GLN A 1078 -8.13 -12.61 -24.90
C GLN A 1078 -8.69 -13.70 -23.99
N GLY A 1079 -8.31 -13.65 -22.72
CA GLY A 1079 -8.88 -14.49 -21.68
C GLY A 1079 -8.36 -14.12 -20.29
N VAL A 1080 -8.88 -14.79 -19.27
CA VAL A 1080 -8.58 -14.52 -17.87
C VAL A 1080 -8.14 -15.80 -17.19
N GLY A 1081 -7.13 -15.72 -16.32
CA GLY A 1081 -6.67 -16.84 -15.50
C GLY A 1081 -6.41 -16.41 -14.06
N THR A 1082 -6.74 -17.28 -13.10
CA THR A 1082 -6.54 -17.01 -11.66
C THR A 1082 -5.62 -18.09 -11.07
N THR A 1083 -4.54 -17.67 -10.41
CA THR A 1083 -3.63 -18.59 -9.70
C THR A 1083 -4.28 -19.16 -8.43
N LEU A 1084 -3.91 -20.38 -8.04
CA LEU A 1084 -4.45 -21.05 -6.86
C LEU A 1084 -3.94 -20.47 -5.52
N SER A 1085 -4.63 -20.81 -4.43
CA SER A 1085 -4.22 -20.47 -3.06
C SER A 1085 -2.98 -21.24 -2.62
N PRO A 1086 -2.07 -20.62 -1.85
CA PRO A 1086 -0.92 -21.30 -1.25
C PRO A 1086 -1.29 -22.23 -0.08
N TYR A 1087 -2.52 -22.15 0.42
CA TYR A 1087 -2.98 -22.91 1.59
C TYR A 1087 -3.66 -24.21 1.18
N LYS A 1088 -3.00 -25.35 1.44
CA LYS A 1088 -3.54 -26.69 1.15
C LYS A 1088 -4.50 -27.15 2.24
N ALA A 1089 -5.57 -27.83 1.84
CA ALA A 1089 -6.56 -28.38 2.75
C ALA A 1089 -5.99 -29.51 3.65
N PRO A 1090 -6.58 -29.75 4.82
CA PRO A 1090 -6.40 -30.99 5.57
C PRO A 1090 -6.73 -32.20 4.68
N ARG A 1091 -6.32 -33.41 5.06
CA ARG A 1091 -6.56 -34.62 4.25
C ARG A 1091 -7.27 -35.70 5.04
N ASN A 1092 -7.81 -36.70 4.34
CA ASN A 1092 -8.31 -37.94 4.94
C ASN A 1092 -9.31 -37.74 6.09
N LEU A 1093 -10.41 -37.02 5.84
CA LEU A 1093 -11.46 -36.86 6.84
C LEU A 1093 -12.17 -38.20 7.07
N GLN A 1094 -12.22 -38.62 8.32
CA GLN A 1094 -12.87 -39.83 8.78
C GLN A 1094 -13.84 -39.51 9.91
N THR A 1095 -15.00 -40.15 9.88
CA THR A 1095 -16.00 -40.11 10.94
C THR A 1095 -16.09 -41.47 11.61
N SER A 1096 -16.25 -41.48 12.94
CA SER A 1096 -16.28 -42.71 13.74
C SER A 1096 -17.10 -42.51 15.02
N GLU A 1097 -17.39 -43.61 15.72
CA GLU A 1097 -18.11 -43.59 17.00
C GLU A 1097 -19.49 -42.87 16.94
N PRO A 1098 -20.39 -43.21 15.99
CA PRO A 1098 -21.70 -42.58 15.94
C PRO A 1098 -22.54 -43.00 17.15
N GLY A 1099 -22.86 -42.02 18.00
CA GLY A 1099 -23.78 -42.14 19.13
C GLY A 1099 -25.12 -41.48 18.85
N LYS A 1100 -26.01 -41.47 19.85
CA LYS A 1100 -27.36 -40.93 19.71
C LYS A 1100 -27.36 -39.42 19.45
N ASN A 1101 -26.41 -38.68 20.00
CA ASN A 1101 -26.31 -37.22 19.88
C ASN A 1101 -24.88 -36.74 19.60
N SER A 1102 -24.00 -37.63 19.13
CA SER A 1102 -22.61 -37.29 18.89
C SER A 1102 -21.96 -38.21 17.85
N PHE A 1103 -20.86 -37.75 17.26
CA PHE A 1103 -19.91 -38.60 16.54
C PHE A 1103 -18.54 -37.92 16.46
N ARG A 1104 -17.49 -38.70 16.29
CA ARG A 1104 -16.12 -38.21 16.16
C ARG A 1104 -15.78 -37.90 14.70
N VAL A 1105 -15.06 -36.81 14.51
CA VAL A 1105 -14.47 -36.39 13.24
C VAL A 1105 -12.95 -36.37 13.42
N SER A 1106 -12.20 -36.88 12.46
CA SER A 1106 -10.73 -36.89 12.47
C SER A 1106 -10.19 -36.63 11.08
N TRP A 1107 -9.00 -36.02 10.99
CA TRP A 1107 -8.34 -35.68 9.73
C TRP A 1107 -6.83 -35.70 9.87
N ASP A 1108 -6.13 -35.77 8.74
CA ASP A 1108 -4.70 -35.55 8.67
C ASP A 1108 -4.40 -34.04 8.62
N PRO A 1109 -3.41 -33.55 9.39
CA PRO A 1109 -3.04 -32.14 9.42
C PRO A 1109 -2.73 -31.55 8.04
N ALA A 1110 -3.13 -30.29 7.83
CA ALA A 1110 -2.82 -29.57 6.61
C ALA A 1110 -1.30 -29.25 6.54
N PRO A 1111 -0.64 -29.41 5.38
CA PRO A 1111 0.77 -29.11 5.26
C PRO A 1111 1.04 -27.60 5.28
N GLY A 1112 1.86 -27.14 6.23
CA GLY A 1112 2.23 -25.73 6.44
C GLY A 1112 2.11 -25.32 7.91
N ASP A 1113 2.38 -24.04 8.22
CA ASP A 1113 2.24 -23.49 9.59
C ASP A 1113 0.77 -23.17 9.89
N VAL A 1114 0.00 -24.22 10.19
CA VAL A 1114 -1.43 -24.10 10.55
C VAL A 1114 -1.57 -23.46 11.93
N ARG A 1115 -2.47 -22.48 12.07
CA ARG A 1115 -2.82 -21.80 13.33
C ARG A 1115 -3.99 -22.41 14.08
N GLY A 1116 -4.82 -23.19 13.39
CA GLY A 1116 -5.97 -23.90 13.94
C GLY A 1116 -6.80 -24.57 12.85
N TYR A 1117 -7.87 -25.26 13.23
CA TYR A 1117 -8.84 -25.78 12.27
C TYR A 1117 -10.24 -25.25 12.59
N LYS A 1118 -11.01 -24.93 11.55
CA LYS A 1118 -12.44 -24.61 11.66
C LYS A 1118 -13.25 -25.81 11.20
N VAL A 1119 -14.10 -26.36 12.05
CA VAL A 1119 -15.01 -27.45 11.75
C VAL A 1119 -16.43 -26.89 11.70
N THR A 1120 -17.16 -27.11 10.61
CA THR A 1120 -18.57 -26.73 10.49
C THR A 1120 -19.41 -27.97 10.24
N PHE A 1121 -20.63 -28.01 10.79
CA PHE A 1121 -21.52 -29.15 10.65
C PHE A 1121 -22.98 -28.73 10.65
N HIS A 1122 -23.80 -29.41 9.85
CA HIS A 1122 -25.23 -29.13 9.75
C HIS A 1122 -26.00 -30.38 9.27
N PRO A 1123 -27.31 -30.50 9.51
CA PRO A 1123 -28.11 -31.59 8.96
C PRO A 1123 -28.02 -31.60 7.42
N SER A 1124 -27.77 -32.76 6.83
CA SER A 1124 -27.60 -32.90 5.38
C SER A 1124 -28.85 -32.41 4.63
N GLY A 1125 -28.67 -31.37 3.81
CA GLY A 1125 -29.76 -30.72 3.05
C GLY A 1125 -30.39 -29.48 3.70
N ASN A 1126 -29.87 -29.01 4.83
CA ASN A 1126 -30.29 -27.77 5.48
C ASN A 1126 -29.08 -26.98 6.01
N ASP A 1127 -28.79 -25.81 5.41
CA ASP A 1127 -27.68 -24.93 5.80
C ASP A 1127 -28.08 -23.91 6.89
N ILE A 1128 -29.31 -23.95 7.40
CA ILE A 1128 -29.83 -22.95 8.34
C ILE A 1128 -29.37 -23.22 9.78
N ASP A 1129 -29.14 -24.49 10.14
CA ASP A 1129 -28.68 -24.92 11.47
C ASP A 1129 -27.15 -25.22 11.44
N LEU A 1130 -26.34 -24.26 10.99
CA LEU A 1130 -24.88 -24.37 10.90
C LEU A 1130 -24.23 -24.24 12.29
N GLY A 1131 -23.66 -25.33 12.79
CA GLY A 1131 -22.73 -25.31 13.93
C GLY A 1131 -21.30 -25.04 13.47
N GLU A 1132 -20.57 -24.19 14.20
CA GLU A 1132 -19.14 -23.93 13.96
C GLU A 1132 -18.32 -24.20 15.22
N LEU A 1133 -17.13 -24.79 15.05
CA LEU A 1133 -16.19 -25.09 16.13
C LEU A 1133 -14.76 -24.79 15.69
N LEU A 1134 -14.01 -24.05 16.50
CA LEU A 1134 -12.60 -23.74 16.28
C LEU A 1134 -11.72 -24.59 17.20
N VAL A 1135 -10.75 -25.28 16.62
CA VAL A 1135 -9.79 -26.13 17.35
C VAL A 1135 -8.36 -25.68 17.08
N GLY A 1136 -7.44 -26.03 17.99
CA GLY A 1136 -6.06 -25.59 17.97
C GLY A 1136 -5.23 -26.15 16.81
N PRO A 1137 -4.02 -25.63 16.60
CA PRO A 1137 -3.15 -26.00 15.46
C PRO A 1137 -2.66 -27.45 15.49
N TYR A 1138 -2.65 -28.07 16.68
CA TYR A 1138 -2.21 -29.43 16.90
C TYR A 1138 -3.38 -30.44 16.98
N ASP A 1139 -4.62 -29.96 16.94
CA ASP A 1139 -5.80 -30.80 17.01
C ASP A 1139 -6.10 -31.39 15.64
N ASN A 1140 -6.29 -32.72 15.60
CA ASN A 1140 -6.60 -33.47 14.38
C ASN A 1140 -7.84 -34.39 14.54
N THR A 1141 -8.53 -34.25 15.67
CA THR A 1141 -9.79 -34.94 15.96
C THR A 1141 -10.67 -34.06 16.83
N VAL A 1142 -11.99 -34.15 16.63
CA VAL A 1142 -12.99 -33.49 17.47
C VAL A 1142 -14.23 -34.37 17.62
N VAL A 1143 -14.91 -34.27 18.76
CA VAL A 1143 -16.20 -34.91 18.98
C VAL A 1143 -17.28 -33.84 18.85
N LEU A 1144 -18.21 -34.06 17.92
CA LEU A 1144 -19.38 -33.19 17.78
C LEU A 1144 -20.47 -33.73 18.72
N GLU A 1145 -20.99 -32.88 19.60
CA GLU A 1145 -21.98 -33.23 20.63
C GLU A 1145 -23.27 -32.41 20.43
N GLU A 1146 -24.32 -32.72 21.21
CA GLU A 1146 -25.65 -32.05 21.15
C GLU A 1146 -26.39 -32.18 19.79
N LEU A 1147 -26.05 -33.22 19.01
CA LEU A 1147 -26.66 -33.47 17.70
C LEU A 1147 -28.04 -34.14 17.83
N ARG A 1148 -28.90 -33.95 16.81
CA ARG A 1148 -30.21 -34.61 16.75
C ARG A 1148 -30.03 -36.09 16.42
N ALA A 1149 -30.71 -36.97 17.16
CA ALA A 1149 -30.66 -38.42 16.95
C ALA A 1149 -31.22 -38.86 15.60
N GLY A 1150 -30.66 -39.93 15.03
CA GLY A 1150 -31.08 -40.49 13.74
C GLY A 1150 -30.90 -39.57 12.52
N THR A 1151 -30.16 -38.48 12.65
CA THR A 1151 -30.04 -37.42 11.64
C THR A 1151 -28.69 -37.52 10.93
N LYS A 1152 -28.69 -37.37 9.60
CA LYS A 1152 -27.45 -37.30 8.80
C LYS A 1152 -26.91 -35.89 8.86
N TYR A 1153 -25.64 -35.75 9.19
CA TYR A 1153 -24.93 -34.48 9.25
C TYR A 1153 -23.85 -34.43 8.17
N SER A 1154 -23.75 -33.29 7.50
CA SER A 1154 -22.63 -32.94 6.62
C SER A 1154 -21.64 -32.11 7.44
N VAL A 1155 -20.36 -32.48 7.38
CA VAL A 1155 -19.26 -31.86 8.16
C VAL A 1155 -18.19 -31.36 7.20
N THR A 1156 -17.65 -30.17 7.44
CA THR A 1156 -16.50 -29.65 6.70
C THR A 1156 -15.42 -29.11 7.61
N VAL A 1157 -14.16 -29.36 7.27
CA VAL A 1157 -12.98 -28.94 8.03
C VAL A 1157 -12.08 -28.04 7.18
N PHE A 1158 -11.67 -26.91 7.74
CA PHE A 1158 -10.76 -25.93 7.14
C PHE A 1158 -9.48 -25.80 7.98
N GLY A 1159 -8.31 -25.75 7.35
CA GLY A 1159 -7.07 -25.34 8.01
C GLY A 1159 -6.94 -23.81 8.03
N MET A 1160 -6.63 -23.22 9.18
CA MET A 1160 -6.50 -21.78 9.38
C MET A 1160 -5.04 -21.34 9.32
N PHE A 1161 -4.73 -20.28 8.59
CA PHE A 1161 -3.38 -19.72 8.41
C PHE A 1161 -3.40 -18.19 8.57
N ASP A 1162 -2.23 -17.57 8.76
CA ASP A 1162 -2.08 -16.12 8.98
C ASP A 1162 -2.61 -15.24 7.82
N GLY A 1163 -2.92 -15.81 6.66
CA GLY A 1163 -3.48 -15.11 5.49
C GLY A 1163 -4.81 -15.66 4.95
N GLY A 1164 -5.50 -16.52 5.72
CA GLY A 1164 -6.81 -17.07 5.33
C GLY A 1164 -7.02 -18.53 5.73
N HIS A 1165 -8.12 -19.13 5.27
CA HIS A 1165 -8.42 -20.54 5.47
C HIS A 1165 -8.17 -21.36 4.18
N SER A 1166 -7.82 -22.63 4.33
CA SER A 1166 -7.66 -23.56 3.21
C SER A 1166 -9.00 -23.88 2.53
N ALA A 1167 -8.97 -24.60 1.41
CA ALA A 1167 -10.17 -25.26 0.90
C ALA A 1167 -10.77 -26.23 1.94
N ALA A 1168 -12.09 -26.44 1.86
CA ALA A 1168 -12.84 -27.29 2.77
C ALA A 1168 -12.60 -28.78 2.49
N LEU A 1169 -12.40 -29.58 3.54
CA LEU A 1169 -12.43 -31.03 3.49
C LEU A 1169 -13.78 -31.51 4.03
N ALA A 1170 -14.62 -32.09 3.18
CA ALA A 1170 -15.99 -32.48 3.53
C ALA A 1170 -16.13 -33.98 3.84
N GLY A 1171 -17.06 -34.31 4.74
CA GLY A 1171 -17.53 -35.66 5.02
C GLY A 1171 -18.95 -35.66 5.54
N GLU A 1172 -19.51 -36.86 5.75
CA GLU A 1172 -20.87 -37.02 6.27
C GLU A 1172 -20.92 -38.17 7.26
N GLU A 1173 -21.77 -38.06 8.28
CA GLU A 1173 -22.03 -39.13 9.24
C GLU A 1173 -23.49 -39.11 9.69
N LYS A 1174 -24.02 -40.24 10.17
CA LYS A 1174 -25.37 -40.32 10.70
C LYS A 1174 -25.37 -40.70 12.17
N THR A 1175 -25.99 -39.87 13.02
CA THR A 1175 -26.21 -40.20 14.43
C THR A 1175 -27.15 -41.40 14.59
N THR A 1176 -26.97 -42.19 15.64
CA THR A 1176 -27.81 -43.37 15.91
C THR A 1176 -29.12 -42.98 16.59
N LEU A 1177 -30.07 -43.93 16.70
CA LEU A 1177 -31.32 -43.74 17.45
C LEU A 1177 -31.16 -44.11 18.94
N SER A 1178 -30.11 -44.86 19.30
CA SER A 1178 -29.77 -45.28 20.67
C SER A 1178 -28.26 -45.56 20.81
N ASP A 1179 -27.74 -45.47 22.03
CA ASP A 1179 -26.30 -45.63 22.36
C ASP A 1179 -25.85 -47.10 22.53
N ALA A 1180 -26.65 -48.08 22.09
CA ALA A 1180 -26.35 -49.50 22.33
C ALA A 1180 -25.56 -50.12 21.15
N PRO A 1181 -24.51 -50.92 21.42
CA PRO A 1181 -23.76 -51.60 20.37
C PRO A 1181 -24.57 -52.78 19.80
N ASP A 1182 -24.80 -52.79 18.49
CA ASP A 1182 -25.31 -53.96 17.78
C ASP A 1182 -24.25 -55.07 17.79
N VAL A 1183 -24.53 -56.16 18.50
CA VAL A 1183 -23.71 -57.37 18.53
C VAL A 1183 -24.04 -58.22 17.31
N PRO A 1184 -23.08 -58.53 16.41
CA PRO A 1184 -23.30 -59.52 15.35
C PRO A 1184 -23.13 -60.94 15.91
N LEU A 1185 -24.09 -61.81 15.60
CA LEU A 1185 -24.07 -63.24 15.90
C LEU A 1185 -23.03 -63.99 15.04
N GLU A 1186 -22.21 -64.79 15.74
CA GLU A 1186 -21.49 -66.01 15.34
C GLU A 1186 -20.58 -66.04 14.08
N SER A 1187 -19.30 -66.37 14.30
CA SER A 1187 -18.82 -67.74 14.04
C SER A 1187 -17.44 -67.99 14.66
N TRP A 1188 -17.35 -69.14 15.33
CA TRP A 1188 -16.14 -69.69 15.93
C TRP A 1188 -15.13 -70.12 14.86
N ASN A 1189 -13.86 -69.74 15.03
CA ASN A 1189 -12.75 -70.66 14.78
C ASN A 1189 -11.49 -70.19 15.50
N GLY A 1190 -11.04 -71.01 16.45
CA GLY A 1190 -9.84 -70.76 17.23
C GLY A 1190 -8.54 -71.01 16.47
N LYS A 1191 -7.47 -70.38 16.94
CA LYS A 1191 -6.26 -71.10 17.36
C LYS A 1191 -5.33 -70.16 18.14
N THR A 1192 -5.20 -70.54 19.40
CA THR A 1192 -4.09 -70.36 20.33
C THR A 1192 -2.72 -70.25 19.66
N LEU A 1193 -1.85 -69.39 20.18
CA LEU A 1193 -0.48 -69.80 20.52
C LEU A 1193 0.04 -69.00 21.72
N GLN A 1194 0.68 -69.76 22.60
CA GLN A 1194 0.95 -69.48 24.00
C GLN A 1194 2.21 -68.64 24.23
N TYR A 1195 2.14 -67.88 25.33
CA TYR A 1195 3.20 -67.50 26.25
C TYR A 1195 4.35 -68.50 26.41
N HIS A 1196 5.55 -68.00 26.75
CA HIS A 1196 6.33 -68.55 27.88
C HIS A 1196 7.01 -67.44 28.69
N ASN A 1197 6.63 -67.39 29.96
CA ASN A 1197 7.20 -66.65 31.08
C ASN A 1197 8.56 -67.20 31.54
N ILE A 1198 9.36 -66.37 32.20
CA ILE A 1198 10.18 -66.67 33.40
C ILE A 1198 10.20 -65.37 34.25
N THR A 1199 9.24 -65.17 35.15
CA THR A 1199 9.25 -65.39 36.63
C THR A 1199 10.07 -64.42 37.48
N ASP A 1200 9.30 -63.50 38.08
CA ASP A 1200 9.25 -63.01 39.47
C ASP A 1200 10.26 -63.50 40.55
N TYR A 1201 10.61 -62.54 41.41
CA TYR A 1201 10.63 -62.66 42.87
C TYR A 1201 9.87 -61.42 43.43
N ASN A 1202 8.67 -61.58 44.00
CA ASN A 1202 8.35 -61.83 45.44
C ASN A 1202 8.50 -60.56 46.33
N THR A 1203 7.58 -60.17 47.24
CA THR A 1203 6.23 -60.64 47.63
C THR A 1203 5.61 -59.65 48.65
N HIS A 1204 4.28 -59.74 48.84
CA HIS A 1204 3.49 -59.50 50.07
C HIS A 1204 3.24 -58.05 50.57
N MET A 1205 2.05 -57.61 51.02
CA MET A 1205 0.78 -58.27 51.38
C MET A 1205 -0.38 -57.24 51.35
N SER A 1206 -1.53 -57.62 50.75
CA SER A 1206 -2.96 -57.45 51.13
C SER A 1206 -3.36 -56.36 52.17
N ARG A 1207 -4.47 -55.61 52.03
CA ARG A 1207 -5.83 -56.00 51.59
C ARG A 1207 -6.77 -54.77 51.42
N LEU A 1208 -7.51 -54.74 50.32
CA LEU A 1208 -8.92 -54.31 50.11
C LEU A 1208 -9.63 -53.39 51.13
N ARG A 1209 -10.13 -52.22 50.65
CA ARG A 1209 -11.58 -51.88 50.54
C ARG A 1209 -11.85 -50.49 49.92
N LEU A 1210 -12.56 -50.52 48.79
CA LEU A 1210 -13.68 -49.67 48.32
C LEU A 1210 -13.54 -48.14 48.15
N GLY A 1211 -13.76 -47.69 46.89
CA GLY A 1211 -14.36 -46.39 46.54
C GLY A 1211 -13.48 -45.53 45.60
N PRO A 1212 -13.86 -45.29 44.33
CA PRO A 1212 -13.02 -44.54 43.40
C PRO A 1212 -13.38 -43.05 43.37
N LYS A 1213 -12.39 -42.20 43.53
CA LYS A 1213 -12.27 -40.95 42.77
C LYS A 1213 -10.85 -40.83 42.30
#